data_AF-A0A8B7Q7M8-F1
#
_entry.id   AF-A0A8B7Q7M8-F1
#
_cell.length_a   1.000
_cell.length_b   1.000
_cell.length_c   1.000
_cell.angle_alpha   90.00
_cell.angle_beta   90.00
_cell.angle_gamma   90.00
#
_symmetry.space_group_name_H-M   'P 1'
#
loop_
_entity.id
_entity.type
_entity.pdbx_description
1 polymer ?
#
loop_
_entity_poly.entity_id
_entity_poly.type
_entity_poly.pdbx_seq_one_letter_code
_entity_poly.pdbx_strand_id
1 'polypeptide(L)'
;MAAQVTLEDALSNVDLLEELPLPDQQPCIEPPPSSLLYQPNFNTNFEDRNAFVTGIARYIEQATVHSSMVIPSVSVCFPLWDWHIPLYVILVYSQVKCNEQPNRVEIYEKTVEVLEPEVTKLMNFMYFQRNAIERFCGEVKRLCHAERRKDFVSEAYLITLGKFINMFAVLDELKNMKCSVKNDHSAYKRAAQFLRKMADPQSIQESQNLSMFLANHNKITQSLQQQLEVIPGYEELLADIVNLCVDYYENRMYLTPSEKHMLLKVMGFGLYLMDGSVSNIYKLDAKKRINLSKIDKHFKQLQVVPLFGDMQIELARYIKTSAHYEENKSRWTCASPSSSPQYNVCEQMAQIRDDHMRFISELARYSNSEVVTGSGRQEAQKTDMEYRKLFDLALQGLQLLSQWSAHVMEVYSWKLVHPTDKYSNKDCPDNAEEYERATRYNYTSEEKFALVEVIAMIKGLQVLMGRMESVFNHAIRHTVYAALQDFSQVTLREPLRQAIKKKKNVIQSVLQAIRKTVCDWETGHEPFNDPALRGEKDPKSGFDIKVPRRAVGPSSTQLYMVRTMLESLIADKSGSKKTLRSSLEGPTILDIEKFHRESFFYTHLINFSETLQQCCDLSQLWFREFFLELTMGRRIQFPIEMSMPWILTDHILETKEASMMEYVLYSLDLYNDSAHYALTRFNKQFLYDEIEAEVNLCFDQFVYKLADQIFAYYKVMAGSLLLDKRLRSECKNQGATIHLPPSNRYETLLKQRHVQLLGRSIDLNRLITQRVSVAVYKSLELAIGRFESEDLTSIVELDGLLEINRMTHRLLSRYLTLDSFDAMFREANHNVSAPYGRITLHVFWELNYDFLPNYCYNGSTNRFVRTVLPFSQEFQRDKQPNAQPQYLHGSKVGSLEEVCDLLHAAPFQNILPRVHVKEGERLDAKMKRLESKYAPLHLVPLIERLGTPQQIAIAREGDLLTKERLCCGLSMFEVILTRIRTFLDDPIWRGPLPSNGVMHVDECVEFHRLWSAMQFVYCIPVGTHEFTVEQCFGDGLHWAGCMVIVLLGQQRRFAVLDFCYHLLRVQKHDGKDEVIKNVPLKKMVERIRKFQILNDEIITILDKYLKSGDGESTPVEHVRCFQPPIHQSLASS
;
A
#
# COMPACT_ATOMS: atom_id res chain seq x y z
N MET A 1 -5.84 46.98 -10.43
CA MET A 1 -4.79 47.54 -11.30
C MET A 1 -3.66 46.54 -11.34
N ALA A 2 -3.29 46.06 -12.53
CA ALA A 2 -2.20 45.11 -12.70
C ALA A 2 -0.87 45.86 -12.58
N ALA A 3 -0.07 45.54 -11.56
CA ALA A 3 1.32 45.99 -11.48
C ALA A 3 2.20 44.98 -12.22
N GLN A 4 2.94 45.47 -13.23
CA GLN A 4 3.93 44.70 -13.96
C GLN A 4 5.07 44.30 -13.02
N VAL A 5 5.31 43.00 -12.89
CA VAL A 5 6.53 42.45 -12.28
C VAL A 5 7.66 42.59 -13.30
N THR A 6 8.80 43.12 -12.89
CA THR A 6 9.96 43.34 -13.77
C THR A 6 10.72 42.03 -14.01
N LEU A 7 11.44 41.93 -15.14
CA LEU A 7 12.21 40.73 -15.52
C LEU A 7 13.33 40.41 -14.51
N GLU A 8 13.86 41.42 -13.82
CA GLU A 8 14.87 41.26 -12.78
C GLU A 8 14.28 40.65 -11.48
N ASP A 9 13.03 40.97 -11.13
CA ASP A 9 12.31 40.30 -10.03
C ASP A 9 11.95 38.83 -10.36
N ALA A 10 11.74 38.52 -11.65
CA ALA A 10 11.47 37.16 -12.10
C ALA A 10 12.73 36.27 -12.08
N LEU A 11 13.90 36.84 -12.37
CA LEU A 11 15.20 36.14 -12.33
C LEU A 11 15.68 35.89 -10.89
N SER A 12 15.48 36.85 -9.99
CA SER A 12 15.80 36.69 -8.56
C SER A 12 15.00 35.56 -7.89
N ASN A 13 13.75 35.34 -8.33
CA ASN A 13 12.92 34.23 -7.87
C ASN A 13 13.35 32.85 -8.41
N VAL A 14 14.13 32.79 -9.50
CA VAL A 14 14.66 31.55 -10.06
C VAL A 14 15.95 31.13 -9.35
N ASP A 15 16.80 32.11 -8.98
CA ASP A 15 18.03 31.85 -8.23
C ASP A 15 17.74 31.37 -6.78
N LEU A 16 16.60 31.77 -6.21
CA LEU A 16 16.10 31.29 -4.91
C LEU A 16 15.60 29.82 -4.92
N LEU A 17 15.46 29.19 -6.09
CA LEU A 17 15.05 27.79 -6.22
C LEU A 17 16.23 26.81 -6.26
N GLU A 18 17.47 27.28 -6.47
CA GLU A 18 18.65 26.42 -6.65
C GLU A 18 19.35 26.04 -5.34
N GLU A 19 19.11 26.76 -4.22
CA GLU A 19 19.76 26.53 -2.91
C GLU A 19 18.79 26.17 -1.76
N LEU A 20 17.67 25.49 -2.05
CA LEU A 20 16.83 24.91 -1.00
C LEU A 20 17.31 23.49 -0.66
N PRO A 21 17.81 23.21 0.56
CA PRO A 21 17.88 21.84 1.04
C PRO A 21 16.44 21.35 1.17
N LEU A 22 16.02 20.48 0.25
CA LEU A 22 14.78 19.75 0.36
C LEU A 22 14.87 18.88 1.62
N PRO A 23 14.02 19.07 2.66
CA PRO A 23 13.75 17.96 3.54
C PRO A 23 13.17 16.87 2.63
N ASP A 24 13.75 15.66 2.71
CA ASP A 24 13.36 14.47 1.95
C ASP A 24 11.86 14.52 1.60
N GLN A 25 11.54 14.77 0.33
CA GLN A 25 10.17 14.67 -0.16
C GLN A 25 9.84 13.19 -0.28
N GLN A 26 9.66 12.55 0.87
CA GLN A 26 8.83 11.37 0.94
C GLN A 26 7.40 11.87 0.69
N PRO A 27 6.69 11.38 -0.35
CA PRO A 27 5.25 11.58 -0.40
C PRO A 27 4.69 11.08 0.94
N CYS A 28 3.97 11.94 1.65
CA CYS A 28 3.34 11.57 2.91
C CYS A 28 2.18 10.63 2.59
N ILE A 29 2.50 9.34 2.49
CA ILE A 29 1.55 8.24 2.26
C ILE A 29 0.99 7.75 3.61
N GLU A 30 1.53 8.30 4.71
CA GLU A 30 1.15 7.95 6.07
C GLU A 30 0.35 9.11 6.70
N PRO A 31 -0.76 8.80 7.39
CA PRO A 31 -1.36 9.72 8.35
C PRO A 31 -0.42 9.95 9.54
N PRO A 32 -0.54 11.09 10.25
CA PRO A 32 0.32 11.38 11.39
C PRO A 32 0.18 10.28 12.47
N PRO A 33 1.28 9.93 13.17
CA PRO A 33 1.23 8.93 14.23
C PRO A 33 0.24 9.36 15.32
N SER A 34 -0.78 8.54 15.55
CA SER A 34 -1.72 8.68 16.67
C SER A 34 -1.06 8.25 17.98
N SER A 35 0.07 8.85 18.36
CA SER A 35 0.55 8.76 19.74
C SER A 35 -0.42 9.54 20.63
N LEU A 36 -1.02 8.86 21.62
CA LEU A 36 -1.87 9.39 22.70
C LEU A 36 -1.98 10.93 22.67
N LEU A 37 -2.97 11.44 21.94
CA LEU A 37 -3.20 12.87 21.80
C LEU A 37 -3.72 13.41 23.13
N TYR A 38 -2.86 14.09 23.89
CA TYR A 38 -3.29 14.84 25.06
C TYR A 38 -3.88 16.18 24.58
N GLN A 39 -5.19 16.22 24.37
CA GLN A 39 -5.88 17.44 23.98
C GLN A 39 -6.28 18.25 25.23
N PRO A 40 -5.81 19.50 25.37
CA PRO A 40 -6.32 20.39 26.41
C PRO A 40 -7.77 20.75 26.10
N ASN A 41 -8.71 20.24 26.91
CA ASN A 41 -10.12 20.59 26.81
C ASN A 41 -10.36 21.94 27.50
N PHE A 42 -10.47 23.01 26.70
CA PHE A 42 -10.80 24.36 27.18
C PHE A 42 -12.32 24.61 27.27
N ASN A 43 -13.15 23.60 27.00
CA ASN A 43 -14.59 23.73 27.12
C ASN A 43 -14.98 23.77 28.59
N THR A 44 -15.50 24.91 29.04
CA THR A 44 -15.97 25.09 30.42
C THR A 44 -17.23 24.30 30.74
N ASN A 45 -17.87 23.63 29.77
CA ASN A 45 -19.09 22.83 29.95
C ASN A 45 -20.19 23.56 30.73
N PHE A 46 -20.29 24.88 30.57
CA PHE A 46 -21.21 25.76 31.32
C PHE A 46 -20.93 25.87 32.82
N GLU A 47 -19.77 25.44 33.33
CA GLU A 47 -19.37 25.62 34.73
C GLU A 47 -19.23 27.11 35.10
N ASP A 48 -18.80 27.93 34.15
CA ASP A 48 -18.62 29.39 34.30
C ASP A 48 -19.92 30.20 34.15
N ARG A 49 -21.08 29.54 33.95
CA ARG A 49 -22.38 30.22 33.75
C ARG A 49 -22.77 31.21 34.85
N ASN A 50 -22.34 30.94 36.09
CA ASN A 50 -22.65 31.80 37.24
C ASN A 50 -21.87 33.11 37.23
N ALA A 51 -20.86 33.27 36.35
CA ALA A 51 -20.11 34.52 36.20
C ALA A 51 -20.84 35.56 35.33
N PHE A 52 -21.80 35.13 34.49
CA PHE A 52 -22.47 36.00 33.51
C PHE A 52 -23.87 36.45 33.95
N VAL A 53 -24.09 36.67 35.25
CA VAL A 53 -25.38 37.10 35.85
C VAL A 53 -25.72 38.52 35.41
N THR A 54 -26.22 38.69 34.18
CA THR A 54 -26.77 39.96 33.71
C THR A 54 -28.20 39.77 33.17
N GLY A 55 -29.16 40.36 33.88
CA GLY A 55 -30.47 40.79 33.40
C GLY A 55 -31.58 39.76 33.10
N ILE A 56 -31.29 38.55 32.60
CA ILE A 56 -32.36 37.63 32.15
C ILE A 56 -32.11 36.20 32.65
N ALA A 57 -32.47 35.95 33.91
CA ALA A 57 -32.35 34.65 34.59
C ALA A 57 -32.93 33.47 33.79
N ARG A 58 -33.94 33.72 32.95
CA ARG A 58 -34.59 32.74 32.08
C ARG A 58 -33.63 32.00 31.14
N TYR A 59 -32.67 32.69 30.51
CA TYR A 59 -31.76 32.04 29.56
C TYR A 59 -30.71 31.16 30.26
N ILE A 60 -30.30 31.55 31.47
CA ILE A 60 -29.37 30.78 32.31
C ILE A 60 -30.05 29.52 32.86
N GLU A 61 -31.32 29.64 33.29
CA GLU A 61 -32.12 28.49 33.72
C GLU A 61 -32.33 27.50 32.55
N GLN A 62 -32.63 28.01 31.35
CA GLN A 62 -32.73 27.19 30.14
C GLN A 62 -31.39 26.51 29.79
N ALA A 63 -30.27 27.23 29.88
CA ALA A 63 -28.92 26.67 29.69
C ALA A 63 -28.61 25.58 30.73
N THR A 64 -29.09 25.75 31.97
CA THR A 64 -28.92 24.80 33.07
C THR A 64 -29.70 23.52 32.82
N VAL A 65 -30.97 23.63 32.42
CA VAL A 65 -31.78 22.49 32.02
C VAL A 65 -31.14 21.78 30.82
N HIS A 66 -30.72 22.54 29.81
CA HIS A 66 -30.07 22.00 28.62
C HIS A 66 -28.78 21.22 28.96
N SER A 67 -27.85 21.83 29.70
CA SER A 67 -26.61 21.17 30.15
C SER A 67 -26.90 19.88 30.93
N SER A 68 -27.90 19.90 31.83
CA SER A 68 -28.28 18.73 32.62
C SER A 68 -28.87 17.56 31.80
N MET A 69 -29.27 17.80 30.55
CA MET A 69 -29.75 16.78 29.60
C MET A 69 -28.66 16.27 28.65
N VAL A 70 -27.65 17.09 28.37
CA VAL A 70 -26.53 16.70 27.50
C VAL A 70 -25.63 15.66 28.20
N ILE A 71 -25.43 15.77 29.51
CA ILE A 71 -24.54 14.87 30.27
C ILE A 71 -25.03 13.40 30.27
N PRO A 72 -26.32 13.08 30.54
CA PRO A 72 -26.81 11.70 30.51
C PRO A 72 -26.90 11.08 29.11
N SER A 73 -27.04 11.87 28.04
CA SER A 73 -27.21 11.34 26.68
C SER A 73 -25.90 10.85 26.06
N VAL A 74 -24.76 11.48 26.40
CA VAL A 74 -23.42 11.06 25.93
C VAL A 74 -22.87 9.94 26.80
N SER A 75 -23.05 10.02 28.12
CA SER A 75 -22.46 9.09 29.08
C SER A 75 -23.13 7.71 29.12
N VAL A 76 -24.31 7.55 28.51
CA VAL A 76 -25.16 6.34 28.69
C VAL A 76 -25.29 5.44 27.45
N CYS A 77 -25.04 5.96 26.24
CA CYS A 77 -24.82 5.08 25.08
C CYS A 77 -23.61 4.15 25.29
N PHE A 78 -22.59 4.59 26.04
CA PHE A 78 -21.42 3.78 26.43
C PHE A 78 -21.79 2.63 27.38
N PRO A 79 -22.57 2.85 28.45
CA PRO A 79 -23.05 1.82 29.31
C PRO A 79 -23.78 0.72 28.61
N LEU A 80 -24.58 0.90 27.55
CA LEU A 80 -25.21 -0.19 26.79
C LEU A 80 -24.22 -1.00 25.92
N TRP A 81 -23.03 -0.45 25.69
CA TRP A 81 -21.87 -1.12 25.11
C TRP A 81 -20.96 -1.77 26.17
N ASP A 82 -21.02 -1.37 27.45
CA ASP A 82 -20.39 -2.13 28.55
C ASP A 82 -21.00 -3.55 28.75
N TRP A 83 -21.94 -3.93 27.89
CA TRP A 83 -22.74 -5.16 27.83
C TRP A 83 -22.26 -6.13 26.78
N HIS A 84 -21.13 -5.84 26.15
CA HIS A 84 -20.45 -6.77 25.25
C HIS A 84 -19.96 -8.05 25.94
N ILE A 85 -20.53 -8.41 27.08
CA ILE A 85 -20.59 -9.75 27.60
C ILE A 85 -22.08 -9.98 27.87
N PRO A 86 -22.77 -10.73 26.98
CA PRO A 86 -22.45 -12.15 26.95
C PRO A 86 -22.82 -12.92 25.65
N LEU A 87 -22.24 -12.60 24.50
CA LEU A 87 -22.23 -13.61 23.43
C LEU A 87 -21.30 -14.79 23.83
N TYR A 88 -20.21 -14.45 24.51
CA TYR A 88 -19.17 -15.40 24.92
C TYR A 88 -19.51 -16.23 26.15
N VAL A 89 -20.35 -15.72 27.06
CA VAL A 89 -20.51 -16.38 28.36
C VAL A 89 -21.38 -17.64 28.26
N ILE A 90 -22.46 -17.64 27.46
CA ILE A 90 -23.27 -18.87 27.26
C ILE A 90 -22.56 -19.94 26.42
N LEU A 91 -21.76 -19.57 25.42
CA LEU A 91 -21.05 -20.55 24.58
C LEU A 91 -19.90 -21.25 25.32
N VAL A 92 -19.38 -20.64 26.39
CA VAL A 92 -18.27 -21.19 27.19
C VAL A 92 -18.77 -22.04 28.38
N TYR A 93 -20.05 -21.96 28.76
CA TYR A 93 -20.56 -22.76 29.87
C TYR A 93 -20.82 -24.23 29.51
N SER A 94 -20.34 -25.12 30.39
CA SER A 94 -20.80 -26.50 30.43
C SER A 94 -22.28 -26.54 30.83
N GLN A 95 -23.17 -26.79 29.87
CA GLN A 95 -24.58 -26.96 30.18
C GLN A 95 -24.80 -28.15 31.13
N VAL A 96 -25.64 -27.94 32.15
CA VAL A 96 -26.11 -29.03 33.01
C VAL A 96 -27.01 -29.94 32.18
N LYS A 97 -26.51 -31.12 31.79
CA LYS A 97 -27.21 -32.04 30.88
C LYS A 97 -28.34 -32.80 31.58
N CYS A 98 -28.13 -33.14 32.85
CA CYS A 98 -29.10 -33.85 33.67
C CYS A 98 -29.02 -33.43 35.14
N ASN A 99 -30.05 -33.78 35.91
CA ASN A 99 -30.12 -33.41 37.32
C ASN A 99 -29.07 -34.14 38.19
N GLU A 100 -28.53 -35.26 37.71
CA GLU A 100 -27.58 -36.12 38.44
C GLU A 100 -26.12 -35.75 38.17
N GLN A 101 -25.86 -34.67 37.44
CA GLN A 101 -24.52 -34.26 37.06
C GLN A 101 -23.67 -33.86 38.29
N PRO A 102 -22.47 -34.46 38.50
CA PRO A 102 -21.68 -34.27 39.73
C PRO A 102 -21.28 -32.82 40.01
N ASN A 103 -20.84 -32.09 38.96
CA ASN A 103 -20.41 -30.69 39.07
C ASN A 103 -21.57 -29.68 38.88
N ARG A 104 -22.83 -30.10 39.01
CA ARG A 104 -23.99 -29.23 38.79
C ARG A 104 -23.99 -28.00 39.71
N VAL A 105 -23.65 -28.18 40.99
CA VAL A 105 -23.63 -27.08 41.97
C VAL A 105 -22.51 -26.11 41.64
N GLU A 106 -21.30 -26.61 41.42
CA GLU A 106 -20.13 -25.79 41.04
C GLU A 106 -20.37 -24.98 39.77
N ILE A 107 -20.99 -25.58 38.74
CA ILE A 107 -21.36 -24.88 37.51
C ILE A 107 -22.28 -23.70 37.82
N TYR A 108 -23.33 -23.90 38.61
CA TYR A 108 -24.26 -22.82 38.94
C TYR A 108 -23.63 -21.75 39.84
N GLU A 109 -22.74 -22.11 40.76
CA GLU A 109 -22.01 -21.14 41.59
C GLU A 109 -21.14 -20.23 40.72
N LYS A 110 -20.38 -20.82 39.80
CA LYS A 110 -19.58 -20.08 38.82
C LYS A 110 -20.42 -19.28 37.83
N THR A 111 -21.56 -19.82 37.40
CA THR A 111 -22.50 -19.09 36.53
C THR A 111 -22.97 -17.79 37.20
N VAL A 112 -23.33 -17.86 38.48
CA VAL A 112 -23.74 -16.67 39.23
C VAL A 112 -22.56 -15.72 39.44
N GLU A 113 -21.40 -16.21 39.88
CA GLU A 113 -20.20 -15.40 40.12
C GLU A 113 -19.82 -14.52 38.90
N VAL A 114 -19.90 -15.08 37.70
CA VAL A 114 -19.55 -14.37 36.45
C VAL A 114 -20.68 -13.45 35.97
N LEU A 115 -21.94 -13.88 36.05
CA LEU A 115 -23.07 -13.13 35.47
C LEU A 115 -23.71 -12.10 36.40
N GLU A 116 -23.51 -12.19 37.72
CA GLU A 116 -24.11 -11.25 38.69
C GLU A 116 -23.70 -9.77 38.42
N PRO A 117 -22.42 -9.44 38.12
CA PRO A 117 -22.03 -8.08 37.75
C PRO A 117 -22.69 -7.60 36.43
N GLU A 118 -22.81 -8.48 35.45
CA GLU A 118 -23.43 -8.16 34.16
C GLU A 118 -24.95 -7.97 34.27
N VAL A 119 -25.61 -8.75 35.13
CA VAL A 119 -27.04 -8.54 35.46
C VAL A 119 -27.27 -7.27 36.28
N THR A 120 -26.28 -6.83 37.07
CA THR A 120 -26.36 -5.53 37.75
C THR A 120 -26.39 -4.37 36.76
N LYS A 121 -25.59 -4.46 35.69
CA LYS A 121 -25.72 -3.54 34.56
C LYS A 121 -27.16 -3.59 34.04
N LEU A 122 -27.79 -4.77 33.92
CA LEU A 122 -29.15 -4.97 33.33
C LEU A 122 -30.22 -4.20 34.06
N MET A 123 -30.12 -4.23 35.36
CA MET A 123 -30.95 -3.41 36.22
C MET A 123 -30.72 -1.93 35.95
N ASN A 124 -29.46 -1.47 35.92
CA ASN A 124 -29.13 -0.07 35.67
C ASN A 124 -29.62 0.42 34.29
N PHE A 125 -29.52 -0.40 33.24
CA PHE A 125 -30.05 -0.04 31.93
C PHE A 125 -31.58 0.05 31.94
N MET A 126 -32.26 -0.93 32.54
CA MET A 126 -33.72 -0.90 32.70
C MET A 126 -34.19 0.34 33.48
N TYR A 127 -33.49 0.72 34.55
CA TYR A 127 -33.79 1.93 35.32
C TYR A 127 -33.47 3.21 34.56
N PHE A 128 -32.34 3.23 33.85
CA PHE A 128 -31.93 4.38 33.06
C PHE A 128 -32.97 4.70 31.98
N GLN A 129 -33.34 3.74 31.13
CA GLN A 129 -34.30 4.02 30.05
C GLN A 129 -35.64 4.50 30.60
N ARG A 130 -36.09 3.96 31.74
CA ARG A 130 -37.32 4.39 32.41
C ARG A 130 -37.22 5.85 32.85
N ASN A 131 -36.17 6.21 33.57
CA ASN A 131 -35.93 7.59 34.02
C ASN A 131 -35.72 8.55 32.84
N ALA A 132 -35.03 8.12 31.79
CA ALA A 132 -34.80 8.91 30.58
C ALA A 132 -36.11 9.23 29.85
N ILE A 133 -37.01 8.24 29.69
CA ILE A 133 -38.35 8.45 29.12
C ILE A 133 -39.16 9.40 29.99
N GLU A 134 -39.23 9.16 31.31
CA GLU A 134 -39.99 10.01 32.24
C GLU A 134 -39.50 11.46 32.22
N ARG A 135 -38.18 11.67 32.20
CA ARG A 135 -37.55 12.99 32.13
C ARG A 135 -37.82 13.68 30.79
N PHE A 136 -37.67 12.96 29.69
CA PHE A 136 -37.97 13.50 28.35
C PHE A 136 -39.44 13.90 28.23
N CYS A 137 -40.36 13.00 28.58
CA CYS A 137 -41.81 13.26 28.56
C CYS A 137 -42.22 14.37 29.53
N GLY A 138 -41.58 14.47 30.70
CA GLY A 138 -41.79 15.57 31.64
C GLY A 138 -41.45 16.94 31.02
N GLU A 139 -40.41 16.98 30.19
CA GLU A 139 -39.98 18.20 29.51
C GLU A 139 -40.82 18.52 28.28
N VAL A 140 -41.26 17.51 27.54
CA VAL A 140 -42.31 17.66 26.51
C VAL A 140 -43.57 18.24 27.14
N LYS A 141 -44.03 17.70 28.28
CA LYS A 141 -45.20 18.20 29.01
C LYS A 141 -45.03 19.66 29.45
N ARG A 142 -43.84 20.04 29.92
CA ARG A 142 -43.52 21.41 30.33
C ARG A 142 -43.59 22.39 29.15
N LEU A 143 -43.03 22.01 28.01
CA LEU A 143 -42.98 22.85 26.80
C LEU A 143 -44.32 22.90 26.05
N CYS A 144 -45.13 21.85 26.12
CA CYS A 144 -46.44 21.77 25.45
C CYS A 144 -47.57 22.47 26.22
N HIS A 145 -47.33 22.97 27.44
CA HIS A 145 -48.32 23.72 28.23
C HIS A 145 -48.90 24.90 27.42
N ALA A 146 -50.20 25.18 27.55
CA ALA A 146 -50.93 26.10 26.67
C ALA A 146 -50.31 27.51 26.56
N GLU A 147 -49.73 28.02 27.64
CA GLU A 147 -49.00 29.30 27.63
C GLU A 147 -47.56 29.17 27.13
N ARG A 148 -46.88 28.05 27.46
CA ARG A 148 -45.47 27.82 27.07
C ARG A 148 -45.31 27.45 25.61
N ARG A 149 -46.32 26.87 24.98
CA ARG A 149 -46.31 26.54 23.54
C ARG A 149 -46.13 27.78 22.65
N LYS A 150 -46.51 28.97 23.16
CA LYS A 150 -46.35 30.24 22.46
C LYS A 150 -44.96 30.87 22.71
N ASP A 151 -44.22 30.36 23.70
CA ASP A 151 -42.91 30.88 24.05
C ASP A 151 -41.82 30.40 23.09
N PHE A 152 -40.73 31.17 23.04
CA PHE A 152 -39.49 30.80 22.34
C PHE A 152 -38.80 29.60 23.00
N VAL A 153 -38.33 28.68 22.17
CA VAL A 153 -37.46 27.54 22.53
C VAL A 153 -36.26 27.60 21.59
N SER A 154 -35.05 27.49 22.14
CA SER A 154 -33.82 27.58 21.35
C SER A 154 -33.63 26.38 20.43
N GLU A 155 -33.18 26.61 19.20
CA GLU A 155 -32.85 25.59 18.21
C GLU A 155 -31.91 24.51 18.78
N ALA A 156 -30.85 24.91 19.48
CA ALA A 156 -29.91 23.98 20.10
C ALA A 156 -30.59 23.02 21.10
N TYR A 157 -31.63 23.48 21.80
CA TYR A 157 -32.39 22.64 22.73
C TYR A 157 -33.32 21.68 21.99
N LEU A 158 -33.95 22.13 20.90
CA LEU A 158 -34.76 21.26 20.04
C LEU A 158 -33.90 20.15 19.41
N ILE A 159 -32.69 20.45 18.95
CA ILE A 159 -31.74 19.45 18.46
C ILE A 159 -31.36 18.45 19.56
N THR A 160 -31.14 18.91 20.80
CA THR A 160 -30.88 18.00 21.92
C THR A 160 -32.08 17.08 22.19
N LEU A 161 -33.31 17.60 22.18
CA LEU A 161 -34.51 16.76 22.28
C LEU A 161 -34.62 15.77 21.10
N GLY A 162 -34.24 16.19 19.89
CA GLY A 162 -34.09 15.30 18.74
C GLY A 162 -33.08 14.17 18.98
N LYS A 163 -31.91 14.49 19.53
CA LYS A 163 -30.90 13.48 19.92
C LYS A 163 -31.43 12.49 20.96
N PHE A 164 -32.29 12.92 21.90
CA PHE A 164 -32.97 12.02 22.83
C PHE A 164 -33.92 11.05 22.11
N ILE A 165 -34.70 11.54 21.15
CA ILE A 165 -35.57 10.71 20.31
C ILE A 165 -34.73 9.64 19.58
N ASN A 166 -33.64 10.05 18.94
CA ASN A 166 -32.72 9.11 18.29
C ASN A 166 -32.06 8.14 19.28
N MET A 167 -31.68 8.60 20.47
CA MET A 167 -31.13 7.74 21.52
C MET A 167 -32.11 6.61 21.83
N PHE A 168 -33.39 6.88 22.08
CA PHE A 168 -34.38 5.84 22.33
C PHE A 168 -34.48 4.83 21.19
N ALA A 169 -34.46 5.27 19.92
CA ALA A 169 -34.43 4.37 18.77
C ALA A 169 -33.19 3.46 18.78
N VAL A 170 -32.01 4.03 19.03
CA VAL A 170 -30.75 3.26 19.13
C VAL A 170 -30.82 2.22 20.25
N LEU A 171 -31.26 2.60 21.46
CA LEU A 171 -31.31 1.67 22.59
C LEU A 171 -32.33 0.54 22.36
N ASP A 172 -33.48 0.84 21.75
CA ASP A 172 -34.53 -0.16 21.52
C ASP A 172 -34.13 -1.15 20.42
N GLU A 173 -33.54 -0.67 19.30
CA GLU A 173 -33.08 -1.56 18.23
C GLU A 173 -31.89 -2.41 18.70
N LEU A 174 -30.92 -1.85 19.43
CA LEU A 174 -29.84 -2.66 20.02
C LEU A 174 -30.40 -3.73 20.97
N LYS A 175 -31.34 -3.38 21.84
CA LYS A 175 -32.01 -4.33 22.74
C LYS A 175 -32.77 -5.41 21.97
N ASN A 176 -33.45 -5.04 20.89
CA ASN A 176 -34.25 -5.93 20.09
C ASN A 176 -33.41 -7.01 19.39
N MET A 177 -32.22 -6.63 18.92
CA MET A 177 -31.32 -7.54 18.20
C MET A 177 -30.55 -8.45 19.16
N LYS A 178 -30.21 -7.97 20.36
CA LYS A 178 -29.37 -8.70 21.34
C LYS A 178 -30.12 -9.82 22.07
N CYS A 179 -30.28 -10.96 21.38
CA CYS A 179 -30.78 -12.20 21.97
C CYS A 179 -29.89 -12.69 23.12
N SER A 180 -28.57 -12.49 23.00
CA SER A 180 -27.59 -12.92 24.00
C SER A 180 -27.85 -12.31 25.38
N VAL A 181 -28.20 -11.03 25.45
CA VAL A 181 -28.55 -10.34 26.70
C VAL A 181 -29.74 -11.00 27.42
N LYS A 182 -30.77 -11.38 26.66
CA LYS A 182 -31.95 -12.09 27.20
C LYS A 182 -31.58 -13.48 27.69
N ASN A 183 -30.75 -14.19 26.94
CA ASN A 183 -30.36 -15.57 27.25
C ASN A 183 -29.52 -15.64 28.53
N ASP A 184 -28.61 -14.70 28.72
CA ASP A 184 -27.72 -14.66 29.89
C ASP A 184 -28.42 -14.33 31.18
N HIS A 185 -29.30 -13.34 31.15
CA HIS A 185 -30.19 -13.10 32.29
C HIS A 185 -31.00 -14.35 32.64
N SER A 186 -31.46 -15.10 31.63
CA SER A 186 -32.21 -16.35 31.84
C SER A 186 -31.32 -17.47 32.41
N ALA A 187 -30.03 -17.53 32.04
CA ALA A 187 -29.06 -18.45 32.61
C ALA A 187 -28.75 -18.12 34.08
N TYR A 188 -28.46 -16.84 34.36
CA TYR A 188 -28.27 -16.32 35.71
C TYR A 188 -29.49 -16.60 36.61
N LYS A 189 -30.70 -16.27 36.14
CA LYS A 189 -31.94 -16.47 36.90
C LYS A 189 -32.13 -17.93 37.28
N ARG A 190 -31.89 -18.88 36.35
CA ARG A 190 -31.95 -20.32 36.63
C ARG A 190 -30.92 -20.75 37.69
N ALA A 191 -29.69 -20.29 37.58
CA ALA A 191 -28.62 -20.63 38.52
C ALA A 191 -28.88 -20.05 39.92
N ALA A 192 -29.25 -18.78 40.02
CA ALA A 192 -29.54 -18.09 41.27
C ALA A 192 -30.76 -18.68 42.00
N GLN A 193 -31.80 -19.07 41.27
CA GLN A 193 -32.96 -19.79 41.83
C GLN A 193 -32.57 -21.16 42.36
N PHE A 194 -31.74 -21.90 41.61
CA PHE A 194 -31.26 -23.22 42.04
C PHE A 194 -30.44 -23.15 43.33
N LEU A 195 -29.53 -22.18 43.44
CA LEU A 195 -28.70 -21.94 44.62
C LEU A 195 -29.44 -21.25 45.77
N ARG A 196 -30.72 -20.90 45.60
CA ARG A 196 -31.55 -20.19 46.59
C ARG A 196 -30.93 -18.85 47.05
N LYS A 197 -30.20 -18.16 46.15
CA LYS A 197 -29.54 -16.87 46.44
C LYS A 197 -30.53 -15.68 46.50
N MET A 198 -31.69 -15.78 45.85
CA MET A 198 -32.72 -14.73 45.86
C MET A 198 -33.72 -14.97 47.00
N ALA A 199 -33.52 -14.27 48.12
CA ALA A 199 -34.31 -14.46 49.35
C ALA A 199 -35.18 -13.25 49.73
N ASP A 200 -34.87 -12.05 49.23
CA ASP A 200 -35.60 -10.83 49.55
C ASP A 200 -36.73 -10.55 48.53
N PRO A 201 -37.93 -10.09 48.98
CA PRO A 201 -39.06 -9.82 48.09
C PRO A 201 -38.77 -8.77 47.02
N GLN A 202 -37.89 -7.80 47.30
CA GLN A 202 -37.53 -6.72 46.39
C GLN A 202 -36.72 -7.24 45.19
N SER A 203 -35.66 -8.00 45.43
CA SER A 203 -34.83 -8.62 44.39
C SER A 203 -35.62 -9.58 43.50
N ILE A 204 -36.57 -10.33 44.07
CA ILE A 204 -37.47 -11.20 43.29
C ILE A 204 -38.32 -10.37 42.32
N GLN A 205 -38.90 -9.26 42.79
CA GLN A 205 -39.69 -8.36 41.95
C GLN A 205 -38.82 -7.68 40.87
N GLU A 206 -37.61 -7.26 41.20
CA GLU A 206 -36.66 -6.64 40.26
C GLU A 206 -36.25 -7.61 39.16
N SER A 207 -35.89 -8.85 39.51
CA SER A 207 -35.60 -9.92 38.54
C SER A 207 -36.79 -10.20 37.61
N GLN A 208 -38.01 -10.15 38.15
CA GLN A 208 -39.21 -10.33 37.35
C GLN A 208 -39.45 -9.17 36.38
N ASN A 209 -39.29 -7.92 36.83
CA ASN A 209 -39.40 -6.73 35.98
C ASN A 209 -38.39 -6.76 34.84
N LEU A 210 -37.14 -7.12 35.14
CA LEU A 210 -36.08 -7.25 34.13
C LEU A 210 -36.40 -8.33 33.11
N SER A 211 -36.91 -9.49 33.56
CA SER A 211 -37.37 -10.56 32.66
C SER A 211 -38.41 -10.04 31.66
N MET A 212 -39.40 -9.29 32.15
CA MET A 212 -40.46 -8.71 31.31
C MET A 212 -39.91 -7.64 30.36
N PHE A 213 -38.97 -6.82 30.80
CA PHE A 213 -38.33 -5.81 29.95
C PHE A 213 -37.58 -6.44 28.77
N LEU A 214 -36.75 -7.46 29.03
CA LEU A 214 -35.97 -8.14 27.99
C LEU A 214 -36.83 -8.99 27.06
N ALA A 215 -37.95 -9.55 27.54
CA ALA A 215 -38.83 -10.38 26.74
C ALA A 215 -39.68 -9.60 25.73
N ASN A 216 -40.03 -8.34 26.02
CA ASN A 216 -40.91 -7.53 25.16
C ASN A 216 -40.11 -6.81 24.07
N HIS A 217 -40.45 -7.06 22.81
CA HIS A 217 -39.87 -6.36 21.66
C HIS A 217 -40.43 -4.93 21.54
N ASN A 218 -39.62 -3.98 21.09
CA ASN A 218 -39.96 -2.54 20.98
C ASN A 218 -40.43 -1.89 22.30
N LYS A 219 -39.95 -2.40 23.45
CA LYS A 219 -40.48 -1.99 24.75
C LYS A 219 -40.20 -0.52 25.07
N ILE A 220 -39.05 0.01 24.67
CA ILE A 220 -38.67 1.40 24.92
C ILE A 220 -39.55 2.32 24.07
N THR A 221 -39.69 2.02 22.77
CA THR A 221 -40.53 2.79 21.83
C THR A 221 -42.00 2.79 22.25
N GLN A 222 -42.56 1.64 22.62
CA GLN A 222 -43.95 1.55 23.09
C GLN A 222 -44.17 2.36 24.37
N SER A 223 -43.23 2.30 25.32
CA SER A 223 -43.35 3.05 26.57
C SER A 223 -43.25 4.56 26.34
N LEU A 224 -42.40 4.98 25.40
CA LEU A 224 -42.29 6.37 24.97
C LEU A 224 -43.60 6.86 24.30
N GLN A 225 -44.15 6.11 23.35
CA GLN A 225 -45.43 6.45 22.70
C GLN A 225 -46.57 6.59 23.72
N GLN A 226 -46.72 5.63 24.64
CA GLN A 226 -47.76 5.66 25.67
C GLN A 226 -47.66 6.91 26.55
N GLN A 227 -46.45 7.31 26.96
CA GLN A 227 -46.28 8.50 27.81
C GLN A 227 -46.42 9.82 27.03
N LEU A 228 -46.07 9.84 25.74
CA LEU A 228 -46.23 11.01 24.89
C LEU A 228 -47.69 11.26 24.52
N GLU A 229 -48.45 10.23 24.13
CA GLU A 229 -49.85 10.37 23.71
C GLU A 229 -50.78 10.88 24.83
N VAL A 230 -50.39 10.70 26.10
CA VAL A 230 -51.09 11.26 27.27
C VAL A 230 -50.94 12.78 27.37
N ILE A 231 -49.92 13.38 26.73
CA ILE A 231 -49.62 14.81 26.80
C ILE A 231 -50.36 15.55 25.67
N PRO A 232 -51.29 16.46 25.98
CA PRO A 232 -52.03 17.18 24.95
C PRO A 232 -51.12 18.09 24.11
N GLY A 233 -51.04 17.83 22.80
CA GLY A 233 -50.23 18.62 21.87
C GLY A 233 -48.74 18.31 21.88
N TYR A 234 -48.34 17.10 22.28
CA TYR A 234 -46.95 16.63 22.16
C TYR A 234 -46.45 16.67 20.71
N GLU A 235 -47.34 16.40 19.76
CA GLU A 235 -47.07 16.38 18.32
C GLU A 235 -46.64 17.74 17.78
N GLU A 236 -47.06 18.84 18.43
CA GLU A 236 -46.64 20.19 18.06
C GLU A 236 -45.17 20.43 18.38
N LEU A 237 -44.66 19.93 19.51
CA LEU A 237 -43.24 20.05 19.83
C LEU A 237 -42.40 19.15 18.93
N LEU A 238 -42.84 17.91 18.69
CA LEU A 238 -42.16 17.01 17.76
C LEU A 238 -42.11 17.60 16.34
N ALA A 239 -43.19 18.25 15.89
CA ALA A 239 -43.21 18.94 14.61
C ALA A 239 -42.22 20.11 14.54
N ASP A 240 -41.95 20.83 15.65
CA ASP A 240 -40.90 21.84 15.69
C ASP A 240 -39.50 21.23 15.55
N ILE A 241 -39.24 20.11 16.22
CA ILE A 241 -37.97 19.37 16.13
C ILE A 241 -37.75 18.87 14.69
N VAL A 242 -38.77 18.24 14.09
CA VAL A 242 -38.69 17.71 12.72
C VAL A 242 -38.47 18.83 11.71
N ASN A 243 -39.22 19.94 11.81
CA ASN A 243 -39.05 21.07 10.91
C ASN A 243 -37.67 21.70 11.01
N LEU A 244 -37.11 21.82 12.22
CA LEU A 244 -35.75 22.29 12.42
C LEU A 244 -34.73 21.36 11.77
N CYS A 245 -34.90 20.05 11.91
CA CYS A 245 -34.01 19.08 11.26
C CYS A 245 -34.07 19.20 9.74
N VAL A 246 -35.27 19.39 9.17
CA VAL A 246 -35.46 19.60 7.72
C VAL A 246 -34.75 20.87 7.27
N ASP A 247 -34.91 21.97 8.00
CA ASP A 247 -34.24 23.23 7.71
C ASP A 247 -32.71 23.09 7.78
N TYR A 248 -32.20 22.45 8.83
CA TYR A 248 -30.77 22.23 9.00
C TYR A 248 -30.18 21.35 7.88
N TYR A 249 -30.90 20.32 7.46
CA TYR A 249 -30.45 19.44 6.38
C TYR A 249 -30.43 20.17 5.03
N GLU A 250 -31.49 20.94 4.73
CA GLU A 250 -31.63 21.70 3.48
C GLU A 250 -30.61 22.83 3.37
N ASN A 251 -30.34 23.53 4.47
CA ASN A 251 -29.42 24.67 4.52
C ASN A 251 -27.97 24.30 4.89
N ARG A 252 -27.65 23.00 5.01
CA ARG A 252 -26.32 22.49 5.40
C ARG A 252 -25.83 23.01 6.77
N MET A 253 -26.73 23.10 7.74
CA MET A 253 -26.41 23.45 9.14
C MET A 253 -25.96 22.20 9.91
N TYR A 254 -24.87 21.60 9.44
CA TYR A 254 -24.17 20.46 10.04
C TYR A 254 -22.74 20.46 9.51
N LEU A 255 -21.80 19.81 10.21
CA LEU A 255 -20.43 19.70 9.73
C LEU A 255 -19.97 18.25 9.59
N THR A 256 -20.21 17.38 10.57
CA THR A 256 -19.73 15.99 10.51
C THR A 256 -20.75 15.04 9.85
N PRO A 257 -20.32 13.88 9.32
CA PRO A 257 -21.24 12.89 8.76
C PRO A 257 -22.28 12.42 9.78
N SER A 258 -21.87 12.23 11.03
CA SER A 258 -22.76 11.81 12.12
C SER A 258 -23.87 12.83 12.42
N GLU A 259 -23.58 14.13 12.34
CA GLU A 259 -24.56 15.20 12.49
C GLU A 259 -25.55 15.19 11.32
N LYS A 260 -25.06 15.05 10.08
CA LYS A 260 -25.90 14.91 8.87
C LYS A 260 -26.89 13.76 9.02
N HIS A 261 -26.40 12.58 9.39
CA HIS A 261 -27.22 11.37 9.53
C HIS A 261 -28.19 11.46 10.71
N MET A 262 -27.80 12.12 11.81
CA MET A 262 -28.68 12.37 12.96
C MET A 262 -29.96 13.11 12.56
N LEU A 263 -29.85 14.16 11.73
CA LEU A 263 -31.02 14.93 11.28
C LEU A 263 -32.06 14.03 10.60
N LEU A 264 -31.61 13.13 9.71
CA LEU A 264 -32.49 12.20 8.98
C LEU A 264 -33.13 11.16 9.91
N LYS A 265 -32.37 10.62 10.86
CA LYS A 265 -32.89 9.68 11.86
C LYS A 265 -33.96 10.31 12.74
N VAL A 266 -33.74 11.57 13.16
CA VAL A 266 -34.72 12.34 13.95
C VAL A 266 -35.96 12.65 13.13
N MET A 267 -35.84 12.99 11.83
CA MET A 267 -37.02 13.14 10.96
C MET A 267 -37.85 11.85 10.92
N GLY A 268 -37.21 10.71 10.68
CA GLY A 268 -37.89 9.42 10.52
C GLY A 268 -38.61 8.99 11.79
N PHE A 269 -37.87 8.90 12.90
CA PHE A 269 -38.45 8.46 14.16
C PHE A 269 -39.39 9.50 14.77
N GLY A 270 -39.15 10.80 14.53
CA GLY A 270 -40.06 11.89 14.90
C GLY A 270 -41.41 11.76 14.21
N LEU A 271 -41.44 11.53 12.89
CA LEU A 271 -42.69 11.26 12.16
C LEU A 271 -43.39 9.99 12.67
N TYR A 272 -42.63 8.93 12.94
CA TYR A 272 -43.18 7.69 13.50
C TYR A 272 -43.86 7.90 14.86
N LEU A 273 -43.27 8.70 15.76
CA LEU A 273 -43.86 9.03 17.06
C LEU A 273 -45.06 9.98 16.96
N MET A 274 -45.12 10.82 15.91
CA MET A 274 -46.23 11.73 15.66
C MET A 274 -47.44 11.06 15.00
N ASP A 275 -47.27 9.87 14.41
CA ASP A 275 -48.31 9.13 13.70
C ASP A 275 -48.84 7.97 14.57
N GLY A 276 -49.80 8.29 15.43
CA GLY A 276 -50.30 7.39 16.47
C GLY A 276 -51.82 7.45 16.65
N SER A 277 -52.32 7.09 17.83
CA SER A 277 -53.77 7.04 18.10
C SER A 277 -54.40 8.44 18.23
N VAL A 278 -53.61 9.41 18.70
CA VAL A 278 -54.05 10.79 19.00
C VAL A 278 -53.71 11.79 17.88
N SER A 279 -52.62 11.56 17.15
CA SER A 279 -52.08 12.46 16.13
C SER A 279 -51.92 11.75 14.79
N ASN A 280 -52.01 12.49 13.69
CA ASN A 280 -51.87 11.98 12.33
C ASN A 280 -51.03 12.94 11.48
N ILE A 281 -49.91 12.44 10.96
CA ILE A 281 -48.94 13.27 10.23
C ILE A 281 -49.48 13.83 8.91
N TYR A 282 -50.38 13.11 8.23
CA TYR A 282 -50.97 13.55 6.97
C TYR A 282 -51.95 14.71 7.17
N LYS A 283 -52.66 14.74 8.30
CA LYS A 283 -53.50 15.89 8.70
C LYS A 283 -52.64 17.10 9.08
N LEU A 284 -51.49 16.88 9.72
CA LEU A 284 -50.53 17.96 10.03
C LEU A 284 -49.92 18.54 8.74
N ASP A 285 -49.58 17.69 7.78
CA ASP A 285 -49.11 18.11 6.44
C ASP A 285 -50.19 18.89 5.67
N ALA A 286 -51.46 18.46 5.71
CA ALA A 286 -52.57 19.20 5.11
C ALA A 286 -52.74 20.62 5.71
N LYS A 287 -52.41 20.78 7.00
CA LYS A 287 -52.34 22.08 7.69
C LYS A 287 -51.05 22.85 7.43
N LYS A 288 -50.15 22.31 6.59
CA LYS A 288 -48.79 22.83 6.34
C LYS A 288 -47.95 22.97 7.61
N ARG A 289 -48.23 22.17 8.63
CA ARG A 289 -47.51 22.19 9.90
C ARG A 289 -46.15 21.52 9.81
N ILE A 290 -46.06 20.50 8.96
CA ILE A 290 -44.85 19.79 8.54
C ILE A 290 -44.89 19.67 7.01
N ASN A 291 -43.77 19.32 6.39
CA ASN A 291 -43.67 19.12 4.95
C ASN A 291 -43.16 17.71 4.64
N LEU A 292 -44.10 16.77 4.43
CA LEU A 292 -43.75 15.37 4.15
C LEU A 292 -43.06 15.21 2.80
N SER A 293 -43.32 16.10 1.83
CA SER A 293 -42.70 16.04 0.51
C SER A 293 -41.19 16.31 0.55
N LYS A 294 -40.72 17.23 1.41
CA LYS A 294 -39.28 17.43 1.61
C LYS A 294 -38.61 16.21 2.22
N ILE A 295 -39.22 15.63 3.25
CA ILE A 295 -38.70 14.45 3.94
C ILE A 295 -38.65 13.24 2.99
N ASP A 296 -39.71 13.00 2.20
CA ASP A 296 -39.73 11.97 1.15
C ASP A 296 -38.57 12.13 0.16
N LYS A 297 -38.33 13.36 -0.31
CA LYS A 297 -37.21 13.67 -1.20
C LYS A 297 -35.87 13.36 -0.55
N HIS A 298 -35.67 13.76 0.71
CA HIS A 298 -34.42 13.50 1.44
C HIS A 298 -34.19 11.99 1.64
N PHE A 299 -35.22 11.24 2.02
CA PHE A 299 -35.13 9.79 2.21
C PHE A 299 -34.95 9.02 0.90
N LYS A 300 -35.44 9.56 -0.22
CA LYS A 300 -35.17 9.00 -1.53
C LYS A 300 -33.73 9.25 -1.98
N GLN A 301 -33.19 10.42 -1.66
CA GLN A 301 -31.80 10.77 -1.97
C GLN A 301 -30.79 10.04 -1.08
N LEU A 302 -31.08 9.89 0.21
CA LEU A 302 -30.31 9.09 1.16
C LEU A 302 -31.26 8.19 1.97
N GLN A 303 -31.21 6.88 1.71
CA GLN A 303 -32.18 5.85 2.11
C GLN A 303 -31.71 5.13 3.36
N VAL A 304 -30.39 4.90 3.45
CA VAL A 304 -29.77 4.10 4.49
C VAL A 304 -28.66 4.91 5.14
N VAL A 305 -28.64 4.93 6.47
CA VAL A 305 -27.59 5.57 7.25
C VAL A 305 -27.21 4.69 8.45
N PRO A 306 -26.01 4.87 9.02
CA PRO A 306 -25.63 4.21 10.27
C PRO A 306 -26.58 4.56 11.41
N LEU A 307 -27.17 3.54 12.02
CA LEU A 307 -27.88 3.72 13.29
C LEU A 307 -26.87 3.69 14.42
N PHE A 308 -26.12 2.58 14.51
CA PHE A 308 -25.04 2.38 15.46
C PHE A 308 -24.13 1.23 15.00
N GLY A 309 -22.80 1.41 14.94
CA GLY A 309 -21.89 0.33 14.52
C GLY A 309 -22.17 -0.13 13.09
N ASP A 310 -22.16 -1.44 12.88
CA ASP A 310 -22.59 -2.10 11.63
C ASP A 310 -24.11 -2.24 11.51
N MET A 311 -24.89 -1.89 12.55
CA MET A 311 -26.34 -1.83 12.48
C MET A 311 -26.80 -0.55 11.76
N GLN A 312 -27.44 -0.75 10.62
CA GLN A 312 -27.94 0.32 9.77
C GLN A 312 -29.43 0.56 9.98
N ILE A 313 -29.92 1.74 9.59
CA ILE A 313 -31.36 2.03 9.54
C ILE A 313 -31.78 2.43 8.13
N GLU A 314 -32.73 1.69 7.57
CA GLU A 314 -33.48 2.11 6.38
C GLU A 314 -34.48 3.18 6.80
N LEU A 315 -34.26 4.43 6.40
CA LEU A 315 -35.07 5.58 6.84
C LEU A 315 -36.54 5.44 6.44
N ALA A 316 -36.81 4.81 5.29
CA ALA A 316 -38.16 4.51 4.83
C ALA A 316 -38.91 3.50 5.73
N ARG A 317 -38.20 2.72 6.56
CA ARG A 317 -38.81 1.79 7.52
C ARG A 317 -39.75 2.51 8.47
N TYR A 318 -39.34 3.65 9.03
CA TYR A 318 -40.17 4.46 9.93
C TYR A 318 -41.49 4.88 9.30
N ILE A 319 -41.47 5.17 8.00
CA ILE A 319 -42.65 5.52 7.23
C ILE A 319 -43.52 4.28 6.99
N LYS A 320 -42.93 3.18 6.50
CA LYS A 320 -43.65 1.93 6.19
C LYS A 320 -44.35 1.32 7.42
N THR A 321 -43.80 1.54 8.61
CA THR A 321 -44.35 1.01 9.88
C THR A 321 -45.21 2.02 10.64
N SER A 322 -45.46 3.22 10.12
CA SER A 322 -46.29 4.23 10.79
C SER A 322 -47.77 3.82 10.80
N ALA A 323 -48.54 4.29 11.80
CA ALA A 323 -49.91 3.82 12.03
C ALA A 323 -50.85 4.01 10.83
N HIS A 324 -50.68 5.08 10.05
CA HIS A 324 -51.57 5.43 8.95
C HIS A 324 -50.91 5.29 7.56
N TYR A 325 -49.81 4.55 7.44
CA TYR A 325 -49.09 4.40 6.17
C TYR A 325 -49.92 3.74 5.06
N GLU A 326 -50.61 2.64 5.38
CA GLU A 326 -51.33 1.81 4.40
C GLU A 326 -52.36 2.59 3.58
N GLU A 327 -53.07 3.51 4.22
CA GLU A 327 -54.07 4.38 3.59
C GLU A 327 -53.44 5.49 2.73
N ASN A 328 -52.15 5.78 2.93
CA ASN A 328 -51.45 6.94 2.38
C ASN A 328 -50.19 6.57 1.57
N LYS A 329 -50.08 5.32 1.09
CA LYS A 329 -48.90 4.83 0.33
C LYS A 329 -48.53 5.72 -0.85
N SER A 330 -49.53 6.26 -1.56
CA SER A 330 -49.34 7.11 -2.75
C SER A 330 -48.59 8.42 -2.47
N ARG A 331 -48.43 8.82 -1.20
CA ARG A 331 -47.72 10.03 -0.79
C ARG A 331 -46.21 9.87 -0.76
N TRP A 332 -45.69 8.64 -0.80
CA TRP A 332 -44.28 8.34 -0.54
C TRP A 332 -43.62 7.69 -1.75
N THR A 333 -42.56 8.31 -2.25
CA THR A 333 -41.73 7.76 -3.33
C THR A 333 -40.45 7.12 -2.82
N CYS A 334 -40.03 7.41 -1.58
CA CYS A 334 -38.89 6.79 -0.92
C CYS A 334 -39.16 5.34 -0.47
N ALA A 335 -40.43 4.93 -0.41
CA ALA A 335 -40.83 3.60 0.04
C ALA A 335 -40.75 2.52 -1.06
N SER A 336 -40.62 2.93 -2.33
CA SER A 336 -40.47 2.01 -3.45
C SER A 336 -39.10 1.33 -3.44
N PRO A 337 -39.03 0.00 -3.57
CA PRO A 337 -37.75 -0.71 -3.62
C PRO A 337 -37.00 -0.34 -4.90
N SER A 338 -35.82 0.27 -4.76
CA SER A 338 -34.86 0.40 -5.86
C SER A 338 -33.81 -0.70 -5.71
N SER A 339 -33.74 -1.63 -6.65
CA SER A 339 -32.64 -2.61 -6.73
C SER A 339 -31.33 -1.98 -7.22
N SER A 340 -31.38 -0.74 -7.71
CA SER A 340 -30.20 0.03 -8.09
C SER A 340 -29.57 0.72 -6.88
N PRO A 341 -28.23 0.75 -6.79
CA PRO A 341 -27.53 1.44 -5.72
C PRO A 341 -27.95 2.91 -5.65
N GLN A 342 -28.14 3.40 -4.44
CA GLN A 342 -28.54 4.78 -4.20
C GLN A 342 -27.51 5.80 -4.73
N TYR A 343 -26.24 5.42 -4.69
CA TYR A 343 -25.14 6.18 -5.24
C TYR A 343 -24.20 5.24 -6.00
N ASN A 344 -23.82 5.66 -7.21
CA ASN A 344 -22.69 5.06 -7.90
C ASN A 344 -21.44 5.86 -7.54
N VAL A 345 -20.55 5.26 -6.72
CA VAL A 345 -19.30 5.92 -6.30
C VAL A 345 -18.44 6.32 -7.51
N CYS A 346 -18.43 5.50 -8.57
CA CYS A 346 -17.63 5.74 -9.76
C CYS A 346 -18.06 7.00 -10.52
N GLU A 347 -19.35 7.32 -10.54
CA GLU A 347 -19.85 8.56 -11.17
C GLU A 347 -19.45 9.81 -10.38
N GLN A 348 -19.27 9.69 -9.06
CA GLN A 348 -18.89 10.81 -8.20
C GLN A 348 -17.37 11.04 -8.15
N MET A 349 -16.56 10.05 -8.56
CA MET A 349 -15.11 10.15 -8.52
C MET A 349 -14.56 11.35 -9.29
N ALA A 350 -15.17 11.72 -10.43
CA ALA A 350 -14.73 12.87 -11.21
C ALA A 350 -14.81 14.18 -10.38
N GLN A 351 -15.96 14.41 -9.73
CA GLN A 351 -16.16 15.60 -8.90
C GLN A 351 -15.24 15.58 -7.66
N ILE A 352 -15.09 14.43 -7.00
CA ILE A 352 -14.23 14.29 -5.83
C ILE A 352 -12.77 14.61 -6.18
N ARG A 353 -12.26 14.06 -7.29
CA ARG A 353 -10.89 14.31 -7.76
C ARG A 353 -10.68 15.78 -8.13
N ASP A 354 -11.65 16.42 -8.78
CA ASP A 354 -11.59 17.84 -9.15
C ASP A 354 -11.56 18.75 -7.92
N ASP A 355 -12.40 18.47 -6.92
CA ASP A 355 -12.44 19.24 -5.67
C ASP A 355 -11.17 19.04 -4.84
N HIS A 356 -10.66 17.80 -4.79
CA HIS A 356 -9.38 17.48 -4.15
C HIS A 356 -8.23 18.27 -4.79
N MET A 357 -8.12 18.23 -6.11
CA MET A 357 -7.10 18.97 -6.86
C MET A 357 -7.19 20.47 -6.59
N ARG A 358 -8.39 21.06 -6.69
CA ARG A 358 -8.60 22.49 -6.52
C ARG A 358 -8.26 22.95 -5.11
N PHE A 359 -8.78 22.25 -4.10
CA PHE A 359 -8.62 22.65 -2.70
C PHE A 359 -7.18 22.48 -2.21
N ILE A 360 -6.54 21.33 -2.48
CA ILE A 360 -5.14 21.10 -2.06
C ILE A 360 -4.19 22.07 -2.74
N SER A 361 -4.40 22.39 -4.02
CA SER A 361 -3.59 23.38 -4.73
C SER A 361 -3.68 24.76 -4.08
N GLU A 362 -4.88 25.15 -3.62
CA GLU A 362 -5.05 26.40 -2.89
C GLU A 362 -4.42 26.34 -1.50
N LEU A 363 -4.68 25.29 -0.72
CA LEU A 363 -4.14 25.08 0.62
C LEU A 363 -2.60 25.09 0.66
N ALA A 364 -1.97 24.40 -0.28
CA ALA A 364 -0.51 24.29 -0.37
C ALA A 364 0.17 25.65 -0.57
N ARG A 365 -0.47 26.60 -1.28
CA ARG A 365 0.07 27.96 -1.46
C ARG A 365 0.18 28.71 -0.14
N TYR A 366 -0.81 28.57 0.74
CA TYR A 366 -0.79 29.19 2.06
C TYR A 366 0.21 28.50 2.99
N SER A 367 0.33 27.17 2.95
CA SER A 367 1.35 26.44 3.72
C SER A 367 2.77 26.88 3.35
N ASN A 368 3.07 26.94 2.05
CA ASN A 368 4.41 27.32 1.58
C ASN A 368 4.74 28.78 1.91
N SER A 369 3.76 29.69 1.85
CA SER A 369 4.00 31.08 2.26
C SER A 369 4.31 31.20 3.76
N GLU A 370 3.68 30.40 4.63
CA GLU A 370 4.03 30.39 6.07
C GLU A 370 5.46 29.90 6.31
N VAL A 371 5.85 28.80 5.63
CA VAL A 371 7.18 28.19 5.81
C VAL A 371 8.29 29.12 5.30
N VAL A 372 8.10 29.79 4.17
CA VAL A 372 9.10 30.70 3.59
C VAL A 372 9.22 32.01 4.38
N THR A 373 8.10 32.57 4.87
CA THR A 373 8.10 33.85 5.60
C THR A 373 8.52 33.75 7.07
N GLY A 374 8.41 32.57 7.68
CA GLY A 374 8.80 32.33 9.08
C GLY A 374 10.32 32.36 9.35
N SER A 375 11.16 32.41 8.32
CA SER A 375 12.63 32.28 8.47
C SER A 375 13.41 33.59 8.58
N GLY A 376 12.78 34.78 8.55
CA GLY A 376 13.59 36.01 8.57
C GLY A 376 12.90 37.38 8.66
N ARG A 377 11.60 37.48 8.92
CA ARG A 377 10.97 38.79 9.18
C ARG A 377 10.33 38.81 10.56
N GLN A 378 10.67 39.84 11.35
CA GLN A 378 9.96 40.21 12.57
C GLN A 378 8.45 40.12 12.35
N GLU A 379 7.74 39.54 13.32
CA GLU A 379 6.30 39.26 13.35
C GLU A 379 5.44 40.46 12.86
N ALA A 380 5.24 40.56 11.54
CA ALA A 380 4.21 41.43 10.99
C ALA A 380 2.87 40.71 11.20
N GLN A 381 2.08 41.18 12.16
CA GLN A 381 0.73 40.68 12.43
C GLN A 381 -0.10 40.74 11.12
N LYS A 382 -0.73 39.63 10.72
CA LYS A 382 -1.52 39.57 9.48
C LYS A 382 -2.77 40.42 9.60
N THR A 383 -3.33 40.79 8.45
CA THR A 383 -4.58 41.54 8.36
C THR A 383 -5.81 40.67 8.65
N ASP A 384 -6.92 41.30 9.03
CA ASP A 384 -8.22 40.62 9.25
C ASP A 384 -8.66 39.77 8.04
N MET A 385 -8.37 40.23 6.82
CA MET A 385 -8.74 39.50 5.59
C MET A 385 -7.92 38.23 5.41
N GLU A 386 -6.62 38.26 5.71
CA GLU A 386 -5.75 37.09 5.62
C GLU A 386 -6.14 36.04 6.65
N TYR A 387 -6.43 36.45 7.89
CA TYR A 387 -6.95 35.53 8.91
C TYR A 387 -8.32 34.97 8.53
N ARG A 388 -9.22 35.80 7.98
CA ARG A 388 -10.52 35.31 7.51
C ARG A 388 -10.37 34.28 6.40
N LYS A 389 -9.44 34.46 5.48
CA LYS A 389 -9.21 33.50 4.40
C LYS A 389 -8.73 32.14 4.92
N LEU A 390 -7.86 32.12 5.93
CA LEU A 390 -7.43 30.89 6.60
C LEU A 390 -8.58 30.22 7.38
N PHE A 391 -9.44 31.01 8.02
CA PHE A 391 -10.69 30.52 8.63
C PHE A 391 -11.61 29.85 7.60
N ASP A 392 -11.79 30.48 6.43
CA ASP A 392 -12.63 29.94 5.36
C ASP A 392 -12.05 28.64 4.79
N LEU A 393 -10.72 28.56 4.62
CA LEU A 393 -10.03 27.33 4.20
C LEU A 393 -10.17 26.21 5.22
N ALA A 394 -10.06 26.50 6.52
CA ALA A 394 -10.25 25.51 7.57
C ALA A 394 -11.66 24.90 7.52
N LEU A 395 -12.69 25.74 7.42
CA LEU A 395 -14.08 25.29 7.32
C LEU A 395 -14.34 24.52 6.02
N GLN A 396 -13.85 25.02 4.89
CA GLN A 396 -14.02 24.38 3.59
C GLN A 396 -13.36 22.99 3.56
N GLY A 397 -12.15 22.85 4.12
CA GLY A 397 -11.46 21.57 4.20
C GLY A 397 -12.19 20.55 5.06
N LEU A 398 -12.70 20.96 6.22
CA LEU A 398 -13.54 20.09 7.08
C LEU A 398 -14.83 19.66 6.39
N GLN A 399 -15.50 20.58 5.68
CA GLN A 399 -16.71 20.28 4.91
C GLN A 399 -16.45 19.30 3.77
N LEU A 400 -15.28 19.42 3.11
CA LEU A 400 -14.89 18.56 2.00
C LEU A 400 -14.56 17.13 2.51
N LEU A 401 -13.76 17.03 3.57
CA LEU A 401 -13.48 15.77 4.26
C LEU A 401 -14.75 15.07 4.73
N SER A 402 -15.67 15.82 5.34
CA SER A 402 -16.97 15.30 5.78
C SER A 402 -17.81 14.76 4.63
N GLN A 403 -17.84 15.45 3.49
CA GLN A 403 -18.56 14.97 2.30
C GLN A 403 -17.99 13.63 1.81
N TRP A 404 -16.68 13.53 1.71
CA TRP A 404 -16.01 12.30 1.25
C TRP A 404 -16.22 11.14 2.22
N SER A 405 -16.02 11.35 3.52
CA SER A 405 -16.26 10.32 4.54
C SER A 405 -17.72 9.86 4.56
N ALA A 406 -18.66 10.80 4.41
CA ALA A 406 -20.07 10.50 4.27
C ALA A 406 -20.34 9.62 3.04
N HIS A 407 -19.73 9.89 1.88
CA HIS A 407 -19.89 9.06 0.69
C HIS A 407 -19.43 7.62 0.91
N VAL A 408 -18.25 7.42 1.51
CA VAL A 408 -17.74 6.06 1.83
C VAL A 408 -18.70 5.34 2.78
N MET A 409 -19.11 5.99 3.86
CA MET A 409 -19.99 5.38 4.86
C MET A 409 -21.40 5.12 4.34
N GLU A 410 -21.95 6.00 3.50
CA GLU A 410 -23.30 5.84 2.94
C GLU A 410 -23.35 4.70 1.92
N VAL A 411 -22.32 4.55 1.07
CA VAL A 411 -22.19 3.40 0.17
C VAL A 411 -22.07 2.10 0.96
N TYR A 412 -21.20 2.07 1.97
CA TYR A 412 -21.06 0.91 2.85
C TYR A 412 -22.37 0.55 3.56
N SER A 413 -23.05 1.53 4.15
CA SER A 413 -24.32 1.35 4.86
C SER A 413 -25.40 0.78 3.94
N TRP A 414 -25.51 1.30 2.71
CA TRP A 414 -26.48 0.81 1.73
C TRP A 414 -26.22 -0.65 1.34
N LYS A 415 -24.94 -1.03 1.16
CA LYS A 415 -24.53 -2.40 0.79
C LYS A 415 -24.77 -3.40 1.92
N LEU A 416 -24.63 -2.99 3.19
CA LEU A 416 -24.92 -3.85 4.34
C LEU A 416 -26.37 -4.31 4.41
N VAL A 417 -27.33 -3.45 4.06
CA VAL A 417 -28.77 -3.80 4.08
C VAL A 417 -29.28 -4.38 2.76
N HIS A 418 -28.50 -4.27 1.69
CA HIS A 418 -28.80 -4.85 0.38
C HIS A 418 -27.71 -5.87 -0.01
N PRO A 419 -27.62 -7.02 0.67
CA PRO A 419 -26.66 -8.06 0.30
C PRO A 419 -26.95 -8.56 -1.11
N THR A 420 -25.88 -8.82 -1.87
CA THR A 420 -26.01 -9.31 -3.24
C THR A 420 -26.52 -10.76 -3.27
N ASP A 421 -26.83 -11.23 -4.48
CA ASP A 421 -27.26 -12.59 -4.77
C ASP A 421 -26.74 -13.03 -6.14
N LYS A 422 -26.99 -14.29 -6.50
CA LYS A 422 -26.59 -14.87 -7.80
C LYS A 422 -27.18 -14.14 -9.02
N TYR A 423 -28.28 -13.42 -8.85
CA TYR A 423 -28.96 -12.73 -9.95
C TYR A 423 -28.25 -11.41 -10.26
N SER A 424 -27.75 -10.76 -9.23
CA SER A 424 -27.03 -9.48 -9.30
C SER A 424 -25.53 -9.68 -9.54
N ASN A 425 -24.92 -10.70 -8.92
CA ASN A 425 -23.52 -11.07 -9.11
C ASN A 425 -23.39 -12.59 -9.39
N LYS A 426 -22.95 -12.94 -10.60
CA LYS A 426 -22.81 -14.33 -11.04
C LYS A 426 -21.77 -15.13 -10.25
N ASP A 427 -20.79 -14.44 -9.67
CA ASP A 427 -19.72 -15.06 -8.89
C ASP A 427 -20.13 -15.26 -7.42
N CYS A 428 -21.32 -14.80 -7.01
CA CYS A 428 -21.85 -14.97 -5.65
C CYS A 428 -22.52 -16.34 -5.50
N PRO A 429 -22.03 -17.23 -4.61
CA PRO A 429 -22.67 -18.50 -4.33
C PRO A 429 -24.02 -18.34 -3.60
N ASP A 430 -24.98 -19.23 -3.88
CA ASP A 430 -26.29 -19.27 -3.18
C ASP A 430 -26.15 -19.61 -1.68
N ASN A 431 -25.09 -20.32 -1.30
CA ASN A 431 -24.82 -20.73 0.07
C ASN A 431 -23.93 -19.74 0.85
N ALA A 432 -23.53 -18.63 0.23
CA ALA A 432 -22.75 -17.59 0.89
C ALA A 432 -23.58 -16.94 2.02
N GLU A 433 -22.97 -16.80 3.20
CA GLU A 433 -23.65 -16.21 4.34
C GLU A 433 -23.94 -14.72 4.11
N GLU A 434 -24.93 -14.18 4.84
CA GLU A 434 -25.45 -12.84 4.58
C GLU A 434 -24.38 -11.75 4.65
N TYR A 435 -23.48 -11.81 5.64
CA TYR A 435 -22.40 -10.82 5.78
C TYR A 435 -21.39 -10.89 4.64
N GLU A 436 -21.08 -12.08 4.12
CA GLU A 436 -20.19 -12.25 2.97
C GLU A 436 -20.82 -11.66 1.68
N ARG A 437 -22.15 -11.84 1.53
CA ARG A 437 -22.93 -11.24 0.43
C ARG A 437 -23.12 -9.74 0.59
N ALA A 438 -23.09 -9.23 1.81
CA ALA A 438 -23.17 -7.80 2.12
C ALA A 438 -21.85 -7.07 1.87
N THR A 439 -20.72 -7.77 2.04
CA THR A 439 -19.35 -7.22 1.92
C THR A 439 -18.65 -7.75 0.67
N ARG A 440 -17.89 -8.85 0.79
CA ARG A 440 -16.98 -9.43 -0.23
C ARG A 440 -17.55 -9.44 -1.64
N TYR A 441 -18.77 -9.96 -1.81
CA TYR A 441 -19.38 -10.13 -3.13
C TYR A 441 -20.17 -8.90 -3.61
N ASN A 442 -20.36 -7.89 -2.75
CA ASN A 442 -21.21 -6.75 -3.04
C ASN A 442 -20.47 -5.57 -3.69
N TYR A 443 -19.14 -5.69 -3.88
CA TYR A 443 -18.32 -4.68 -4.52
C TYR A 443 -17.63 -5.22 -5.76
N THR A 444 -17.82 -4.51 -6.87
CA THR A 444 -17.06 -4.71 -8.10
C THR A 444 -15.60 -4.27 -7.94
N SER A 445 -14.74 -4.63 -8.90
CA SER A 445 -13.34 -4.18 -8.90
C SER A 445 -13.21 -2.65 -8.88
N GLU A 446 -14.00 -1.97 -9.71
CA GLU A 446 -13.98 -0.51 -9.83
C GLU A 446 -14.49 0.18 -8.55
N GLU A 447 -15.55 -0.35 -7.92
CA GLU A 447 -16.04 0.20 -6.64
C GLU A 447 -14.98 0.08 -5.54
N LYS A 448 -14.23 -1.05 -5.48
CA LYS A 448 -13.16 -1.23 -4.50
C LYS A 448 -12.02 -0.23 -4.71
N PHE A 449 -11.58 -0.02 -5.95
CA PHE A 449 -10.56 0.99 -6.26
C PHE A 449 -11.04 2.42 -5.95
N ALA A 450 -12.26 2.77 -6.35
CA ALA A 450 -12.86 4.07 -6.08
C ALA A 450 -12.94 4.35 -4.56
N LEU A 451 -13.36 3.37 -3.75
CA LEU A 451 -13.38 3.52 -2.29
C LEU A 451 -11.98 3.78 -1.73
N VAL A 452 -10.95 3.03 -2.17
CA VAL A 452 -9.58 3.24 -1.70
C VAL A 452 -9.05 4.62 -2.09
N GLU A 453 -9.35 5.09 -3.30
CA GLU A 453 -8.99 6.45 -3.71
C GLU A 453 -9.61 7.52 -2.80
N VAL A 454 -10.91 7.41 -2.49
CA VAL A 454 -11.58 8.35 -1.60
C VAL A 454 -11.00 8.29 -0.19
N ILE A 455 -10.73 7.09 0.33
CA ILE A 455 -10.10 6.90 1.66
C ILE A 455 -8.72 7.56 1.70
N ALA A 456 -7.91 7.39 0.66
CA ALA A 456 -6.59 8.02 0.58
C ALA A 456 -6.68 9.54 0.44
N MET A 457 -7.63 10.07 -0.32
CA MET A 457 -7.87 11.51 -0.40
C MET A 457 -8.30 12.10 0.94
N ILE A 458 -9.16 11.40 1.70
CA ILE A 458 -9.55 11.78 3.06
C ILE A 458 -8.33 11.81 3.98
N LYS A 459 -7.59 10.69 4.08
CA LYS A 459 -6.45 10.57 4.99
C LYS A 459 -5.30 11.49 4.60
N GLY A 460 -4.99 11.61 3.31
CA GLY A 460 -3.98 12.53 2.79
C GLY A 460 -4.29 14.00 3.11
N LEU A 461 -5.54 14.43 2.87
CA LEU A 461 -5.94 15.80 3.23
C LEU A 461 -6.01 16.00 4.75
N GLN A 462 -6.42 15.00 5.52
CA GLN A 462 -6.38 15.03 6.99
C GLN A 462 -4.98 15.34 7.51
N VAL A 463 -3.94 14.73 6.92
CA VAL A 463 -2.53 15.03 7.26
C VAL A 463 -2.20 16.50 7.02
N LEU A 464 -2.54 17.02 5.83
CA LEU A 464 -2.23 18.40 5.46
C LEU A 464 -2.95 19.40 6.37
N MET A 465 -4.24 19.14 6.66
CA MET A 465 -5.04 19.95 7.58
C MET A 465 -4.48 19.91 9.00
N GLY A 466 -4.05 18.73 9.47
CA GLY A 466 -3.40 18.57 10.78
C GLY A 466 -2.06 19.28 10.88
N ARG A 467 -1.24 19.27 9.83
CA ARG A 467 0.03 20.04 9.78
C ARG A 467 -0.21 21.56 9.87
N MET A 468 -1.33 22.04 9.34
CA MET A 468 -1.72 23.45 9.41
C MET A 468 -2.50 23.80 10.69
N GLU A 469 -2.72 22.86 11.61
CA GLU A 469 -3.56 23.06 12.80
C GLU A 469 -3.17 24.31 13.59
N SER A 470 -1.88 24.53 13.86
CA SER A 470 -1.42 25.71 14.63
C SER A 470 -1.79 27.03 13.94
N VAL A 471 -1.63 27.09 12.62
CA VAL A 471 -1.93 28.29 11.81
C VAL A 471 -3.44 28.54 11.78
N PHE A 472 -4.22 27.48 11.55
CA PHE A 472 -5.67 27.54 11.59
C PHE A 472 -6.18 27.96 12.96
N ASN A 473 -5.66 27.36 14.03
CA ASN A 473 -6.04 27.67 15.40
C ASN A 473 -5.90 29.16 15.72
N HIS A 474 -4.80 29.78 15.35
CA HIS A 474 -4.58 31.21 15.56
C HIS A 474 -5.52 32.07 14.71
N ALA A 475 -5.61 31.78 13.40
CA ALA A 475 -6.46 32.51 12.48
C ALA A 475 -7.94 32.44 12.85
N ILE A 476 -8.42 31.24 13.20
CA ILE A 476 -9.80 31.01 13.61
C ILE A 476 -10.14 31.82 14.86
N ARG A 477 -9.31 31.73 15.91
CA ARG A 477 -9.52 32.47 17.15
C ARG A 477 -9.57 33.98 16.90
N HIS A 478 -8.68 34.49 16.05
CA HIS A 478 -8.65 35.89 15.66
C HIS A 478 -9.93 36.30 14.90
N THR A 479 -10.32 35.57 13.87
CA THR A 479 -11.51 35.86 13.06
C THR A 479 -12.79 35.78 13.87
N VAL A 480 -12.95 34.77 14.74
CA VAL A 480 -14.12 34.62 15.60
C VAL A 480 -14.20 35.78 16.60
N TYR A 481 -13.08 36.16 17.21
CA TYR A 481 -13.02 37.31 18.11
C TYR A 481 -13.41 38.61 17.40
N ALA A 482 -12.77 38.90 16.25
CA ALA A 482 -13.04 40.10 15.47
C ALA A 482 -14.53 40.18 15.07
N ALA A 483 -15.09 39.09 14.52
CA ALA A 483 -16.49 39.04 14.14
C ALA A 483 -17.44 39.25 15.34
N LEU A 484 -17.15 38.65 16.50
CA LEU A 484 -17.96 38.81 17.71
C LEU A 484 -17.89 40.23 18.27
N GLN A 485 -16.70 40.84 18.31
CA GLN A 485 -16.52 42.19 18.84
C GLN A 485 -17.06 43.25 17.88
N ASP A 486 -16.81 43.14 16.58
CA ASP A 486 -17.35 44.07 15.58
C ASP A 486 -18.89 44.03 15.60
N PHE A 487 -19.47 42.83 15.67
CA PHE A 487 -20.91 42.67 15.77
C PHE A 487 -21.47 43.28 17.06
N SER A 488 -20.89 42.93 18.22
CA SER A 488 -21.44 43.35 19.52
C SER A 488 -21.19 44.82 19.85
N GLN A 489 -20.03 45.37 19.52
CA GLN A 489 -19.65 46.75 19.83
C GLN A 489 -20.13 47.77 18.79
N VAL A 490 -20.16 47.39 17.50
CA VAL A 490 -20.47 48.32 16.40
C VAL A 490 -21.82 48.00 15.78
N THR A 491 -22.03 46.79 15.26
CA THR A 491 -23.28 46.44 14.53
C THR A 491 -24.52 46.55 15.41
N LEU A 492 -24.45 46.13 16.68
CA LEU A 492 -25.58 46.23 17.61
C LEU A 492 -25.89 47.66 18.09
N ARG A 493 -25.10 48.68 17.74
CA ARG A 493 -25.38 50.08 18.11
C ARG A 493 -26.69 50.58 17.53
N GLU A 494 -26.93 50.34 16.24
CA GLU A 494 -28.14 50.81 15.55
C GLU A 494 -29.43 50.16 16.08
N PRO A 495 -29.55 48.82 16.20
CA PRO A 495 -30.74 48.21 16.80
C PRO A 495 -30.93 48.62 18.27
N LEU A 496 -29.85 48.83 19.04
CA LEU A 496 -29.94 49.34 20.41
C LEU A 496 -30.44 50.79 20.47
N ARG A 497 -29.92 51.67 19.61
CA ARG A 497 -30.38 53.06 19.47
C ARG A 497 -31.86 53.12 19.16
N GLN A 498 -32.32 52.30 18.23
CA GLN A 498 -33.73 52.23 17.86
C GLN A 498 -34.59 51.69 19.00
N ALA A 499 -34.12 50.68 19.73
CA ALA A 499 -34.82 50.14 20.89
C ALA A 499 -35.01 51.22 21.97
N ILE A 500 -33.97 52.01 22.26
CA ILE A 500 -34.03 53.11 23.22
C ILE A 500 -34.97 54.21 22.72
N LYS A 501 -34.76 54.68 21.47
CA LYS A 501 -35.57 55.74 20.85
C LYS A 501 -37.05 55.40 20.79
N LYS A 502 -37.39 54.15 20.44
CA LYS A 502 -38.78 53.67 20.32
C LYS A 502 -39.32 53.05 21.62
N LYS A 503 -38.60 53.18 22.75
CA LYS A 503 -38.96 52.65 24.09
C LYS A 503 -39.28 51.14 24.10
N LYS A 504 -38.51 50.35 23.36
CA LYS A 504 -38.60 48.89 23.26
C LYS A 504 -37.75 48.23 24.35
N ASN A 505 -38.17 48.36 25.61
CA ASN A 505 -37.40 47.96 26.78
C ASN A 505 -36.96 46.48 26.78
N VAL A 506 -37.80 45.57 26.25
CA VAL A 506 -37.45 44.13 26.16
C VAL A 506 -36.29 43.91 25.19
N ILE A 507 -36.36 44.48 23.98
CA ILE A 507 -35.27 44.38 22.97
C ILE A 507 -34.01 45.05 23.50
N GLN A 508 -34.14 46.24 24.11
CA GLN A 508 -33.03 46.92 24.76
C GLN A 508 -32.35 46.03 25.81
N SER A 509 -33.12 45.37 26.68
CA SER A 509 -32.57 44.51 27.73
C SER A 509 -31.78 43.32 27.18
N VAL A 510 -32.26 42.69 26.10
CA VAL A 510 -31.56 41.56 25.45
C VAL A 510 -30.29 42.04 24.75
N LEU A 511 -30.36 43.13 23.97
CA LEU A 511 -29.19 43.70 23.29
C LEU A 511 -28.11 44.16 24.27
N GLN A 512 -28.49 44.76 25.40
CA GLN A 512 -27.56 45.12 26.46
C GLN A 512 -26.99 43.91 27.19
N ALA A 513 -27.79 42.85 27.42
CA ALA A 513 -27.29 41.61 28.01
C ALA A 513 -26.23 40.95 27.11
N ILE A 514 -26.45 40.92 25.80
CA ILE A 514 -25.45 40.46 24.82
C ILE A 514 -24.16 41.27 24.96
N ARG A 515 -24.25 42.61 24.88
CA ARG A 515 -23.07 43.50 24.97
C ARG A 515 -22.31 43.31 26.28
N LYS A 516 -23.01 43.21 27.42
CA LYS A 516 -22.39 42.98 28.74
C LYS A 516 -21.71 41.62 28.87
N THR A 517 -22.16 40.61 28.12
CA THR A 517 -21.63 39.25 28.20
C THR A 517 -20.31 39.09 27.44
N VAL A 518 -20.13 39.82 26.32
CA VAL A 518 -19.01 39.57 25.40
C VAL A 518 -18.20 40.78 24.98
N CYS A 519 -18.66 42.03 25.14
CA CYS A 519 -17.89 43.18 24.68
C CYS A 519 -16.62 43.36 25.52
N ASP A 520 -15.47 43.20 24.87
CA ASP A 520 -14.16 43.56 25.42
C ASP A 520 -13.73 44.92 24.85
N TRP A 521 -14.02 45.98 25.57
CA TRP A 521 -13.74 47.35 25.13
C TRP A 521 -12.23 47.63 25.24
N GLU A 522 -11.64 48.27 24.22
CA GLU A 522 -10.20 48.62 24.19
C GLU A 522 -9.77 49.41 25.45
N THR A 523 -10.64 50.28 25.96
CA THR A 523 -10.40 51.11 27.16
C THR A 523 -10.76 50.42 28.48
N GLY A 524 -11.16 49.15 28.44
CA GLY A 524 -11.64 48.36 29.57
C GLY A 524 -13.06 48.70 30.05
N HIS A 525 -13.72 49.72 29.48
CA HIS A 525 -15.03 50.20 29.90
C HIS A 525 -15.90 50.59 28.69
N GLU A 526 -17.22 50.47 28.81
CA GLU A 526 -18.16 50.84 27.74
C GLU A 526 -18.11 52.36 27.46
N PRO A 527 -18.11 52.82 26.19
CA PRO A 527 -18.11 54.24 25.86
C PRO A 527 -19.45 54.91 26.19
N PHE A 528 -19.57 55.42 27.43
CA PHE A 528 -20.77 56.11 27.91
C PHE A 528 -21.15 57.37 27.11
N ASN A 529 -20.23 57.90 26.32
CA ASN A 529 -20.46 59.04 25.43
C ASN A 529 -21.16 58.68 24.10
N ASP A 530 -21.39 57.40 23.81
CA ASP A 530 -22.06 56.93 22.58
C ASP A 530 -23.47 57.55 22.43
N PRO A 531 -23.76 58.30 21.35
CA PRO A 531 -25.10 58.84 21.09
C PRO A 531 -26.16 57.75 20.96
N ALA A 532 -25.80 56.55 20.51
CA ALA A 532 -26.72 55.42 20.39
C ALA A 532 -27.30 54.99 21.75
N LEU A 533 -26.52 55.06 22.82
CA LEU A 533 -26.97 54.78 24.20
C LEU A 533 -27.98 55.81 24.73
N ARG A 534 -28.08 56.98 24.08
CA ARG A 534 -29.09 58.02 24.36
C ARG A 534 -30.26 58.00 23.38
N GLY A 535 -30.24 57.11 22.39
CA GLY A 535 -31.25 57.02 21.33
C GLY A 535 -31.06 58.03 20.19
N GLU A 536 -29.98 58.80 20.21
CA GLU A 536 -29.63 59.84 19.24
C GLU A 536 -28.79 59.27 18.09
N LYS A 537 -28.88 59.88 16.90
CA LYS A 537 -28.04 59.49 15.75
C LYS A 537 -26.60 59.99 15.93
N ASP A 538 -25.68 59.33 15.24
CA ASP A 538 -24.29 59.78 15.16
C ASP A 538 -24.19 61.23 14.61
N PRO A 539 -23.22 62.02 15.09
CA PRO A 539 -23.01 63.38 14.58
C PRO A 539 -22.63 63.34 13.10
N LYS A 540 -22.73 64.48 12.39
CA LYS A 540 -22.35 64.56 10.96
C LYS A 540 -20.90 64.15 10.68
N SER A 541 -20.02 64.25 11.69
CA SER A 541 -18.62 63.81 11.65
C SER A 541 -18.42 62.30 11.92
N GLY A 542 -19.49 61.56 12.24
CA GLY A 542 -19.43 60.16 12.65
C GLY A 542 -19.09 59.96 14.13
N PHE A 543 -19.40 58.77 14.67
CA PHE A 543 -18.92 58.29 15.96
C PHE A 543 -18.21 56.96 15.74
N ASP A 544 -16.91 56.92 16.00
CA ASP A 544 -16.07 55.75 15.72
C ASP A 544 -15.68 55.01 17.01
N ILE A 545 -15.68 53.68 16.94
CA ILE A 545 -15.27 52.80 18.03
C ILE A 545 -14.14 51.92 17.50
N LYS A 546 -12.93 52.10 18.06
CA LYS A 546 -11.81 51.22 17.78
C LYS A 546 -12.02 49.89 18.52
N VAL A 547 -12.26 48.82 17.75
CA VAL A 547 -12.46 47.48 18.29
C VAL A 547 -11.10 46.76 18.42
N PRO A 548 -10.78 46.12 19.56
CA PRO A 548 -9.55 45.35 19.70
C PRO A 548 -9.49 44.15 18.76
N ARG A 549 -8.27 43.62 18.58
CA ARG A 549 -8.01 42.35 17.90
C ARG A 549 -7.21 41.43 18.83
N ARG A 550 -7.79 40.27 19.15
CA ARG A 550 -7.17 39.23 19.99
C ARG A 550 -7.27 37.87 19.32
N ALA A 551 -6.28 37.01 19.55
CA ALA A 551 -6.27 35.64 19.06
C ALA A 551 -6.88 34.66 20.08
N VAL A 552 -8.11 34.94 20.55
CA VAL A 552 -8.84 34.07 21.50
C VAL A 552 -10.33 34.04 21.18
N GLY A 553 -10.91 32.83 21.12
CA GLY A 553 -12.36 32.68 20.93
C GLY A 553 -13.16 32.98 22.22
N PRO A 554 -14.49 33.17 22.12
CA PRO A 554 -15.36 33.22 23.29
C PRO A 554 -15.39 31.87 24.01
N SER A 555 -15.72 31.88 25.30
CA SER A 555 -16.07 30.64 26.00
C SER A 555 -17.33 29.99 25.39
N SER A 556 -17.51 28.69 25.60
CA SER A 556 -18.71 27.97 25.13
C SER A 556 -20.00 28.57 25.71
N THR A 557 -19.97 29.01 26.97
CA THR A 557 -21.07 29.73 27.63
C THR A 557 -21.36 31.07 26.96
N GLN A 558 -20.35 31.89 26.71
CA GLN A 558 -20.54 33.19 26.03
C GLN A 558 -21.17 33.01 24.65
N LEU A 559 -20.64 32.09 23.84
CA LEU A 559 -21.15 31.86 22.50
C LEU A 559 -22.59 31.32 22.53
N TYR A 560 -22.89 30.37 23.41
CA TYR A 560 -24.24 29.83 23.58
C TYR A 560 -25.24 30.91 24.00
N MET A 561 -24.88 31.74 24.98
CA MET A 561 -25.74 32.82 25.50
C MET A 561 -26.00 33.87 24.42
N VAL A 562 -24.97 34.32 23.71
CA VAL A 562 -25.11 35.29 22.62
C VAL A 562 -26.01 34.74 21.51
N ARG A 563 -25.74 33.52 21.04
CA ARG A 563 -26.54 32.88 19.98
C ARG A 563 -28.00 32.74 20.40
N THR A 564 -28.27 32.19 21.58
CA THR A 564 -29.63 31.97 22.11
C THR A 564 -30.40 33.29 22.26
N MET A 565 -29.74 34.34 22.76
CA MET A 565 -30.36 35.66 22.90
C MET A 565 -30.66 36.30 21.54
N LEU A 566 -29.73 36.19 20.58
CA LEU A 566 -29.95 36.68 19.21
C LEU A 566 -31.08 35.92 18.51
N GLU A 567 -31.10 34.60 18.65
CA GLU A 567 -32.15 33.73 18.13
C GLU A 567 -33.54 34.17 18.63
N SER A 568 -33.65 34.51 19.92
CA SER A 568 -34.91 35.03 20.51
C SER A 568 -35.41 36.34 19.87
N LEU A 569 -34.50 37.18 19.37
CA LEU A 569 -34.84 38.45 18.72
C LEU A 569 -35.39 38.24 17.30
N ILE A 570 -34.91 37.21 16.60
CA ILE A 570 -35.30 36.89 15.22
C ILE A 570 -36.38 35.80 15.13
N ALA A 571 -36.78 35.21 16.26
CA ALA A 571 -37.80 34.18 16.33
C ALA A 571 -39.22 34.69 15.97
N ASP A 572 -39.95 33.86 15.25
CA ASP A 572 -41.35 34.12 14.83
C ASP A 572 -42.39 33.72 15.90
N LYS A 573 -41.97 33.06 16.99
CA LYS A 573 -42.83 32.67 18.11
C LYS A 573 -42.58 33.57 19.33
N SER A 574 -43.66 34.10 19.92
CA SER A 574 -43.62 34.83 21.20
C SER A 574 -44.91 34.64 21.99
N GLY A 575 -44.83 34.59 23.33
CA GLY A 575 -45.99 34.51 24.22
C GLY A 575 -46.97 35.70 24.12
N SER A 576 -46.63 36.75 23.35
CA SER A 576 -47.42 37.97 23.13
C SER A 576 -47.99 38.10 21.71
N LYS A 577 -49.02 38.96 21.53
CA LYS A 577 -49.61 39.29 20.20
C LYS A 577 -48.61 39.91 19.18
N LYS A 578 -47.44 40.38 19.62
CA LYS A 578 -46.36 40.91 18.79
C LYS A 578 -45.04 40.20 19.14
N THR A 579 -44.32 39.72 18.14
CA THR A 579 -43.00 39.09 18.29
C THR A 579 -41.90 40.15 18.44
N LEU A 580 -40.74 39.77 18.99
CA LEU A 580 -39.58 40.66 19.06
C LEU A 580 -39.10 41.05 17.65
N ARG A 581 -39.11 40.09 16.72
CA ARG A 581 -38.81 40.29 15.29
C ARG A 581 -39.62 41.41 14.67
N SER A 582 -40.94 41.45 14.91
CA SER A 582 -41.83 42.47 14.34
C SER A 582 -41.54 43.92 14.79
N SER A 583 -40.72 44.08 15.83
CA SER A 583 -40.31 45.39 16.37
C SER A 583 -38.89 45.81 15.96
N LEU A 584 -38.19 45.00 15.17
CA LEU A 584 -36.88 45.28 14.58
C LEU A 584 -37.03 45.75 13.12
N GLU A 585 -36.02 46.45 12.59
CA GLU A 585 -36.00 46.91 11.20
C GLU A 585 -35.36 45.87 10.28
N GLY A 586 -35.79 45.85 9.01
CA GLY A 586 -35.35 44.85 8.02
C GLY A 586 -33.84 44.62 7.96
N PRO A 587 -33.01 45.68 7.79
CA PRO A 587 -31.56 45.53 7.75
C PRO A 587 -30.97 44.93 9.04
N THR A 588 -31.44 45.36 10.20
CA THR A 588 -30.96 44.84 11.49
C THR A 588 -31.28 43.36 11.71
N ILE A 589 -32.41 42.90 11.18
CA ILE A 589 -32.79 41.48 11.23
C ILE A 589 -31.80 40.67 10.37
N LEU A 590 -31.48 41.14 9.16
CA LEU A 590 -30.52 40.48 8.28
C LEU A 590 -29.12 40.42 8.90
N ASP A 591 -28.68 41.46 9.59
CA ASP A 591 -27.38 41.48 10.28
C ASP A 591 -27.34 40.43 11.40
N ILE A 592 -28.42 40.31 12.19
CA ILE A 592 -28.52 39.30 13.25
C ILE A 592 -28.56 37.89 12.65
N GLU A 593 -29.37 37.66 11.61
CA GLU A 593 -29.46 36.37 10.92
C GLU A 593 -28.12 35.96 10.30
N LYS A 594 -27.39 36.91 9.71
CA LYS A 594 -26.07 36.69 9.14
C LYS A 594 -25.08 36.23 10.21
N PHE A 595 -24.94 36.99 11.30
CA PHE A 595 -24.05 36.61 12.40
C PHE A 595 -24.47 35.29 13.06
N HIS A 596 -25.77 35.08 13.28
CA HIS A 596 -26.29 33.85 13.86
C HIS A 596 -26.01 32.63 12.96
N ARG A 597 -26.09 32.77 11.63
CA ARG A 597 -25.78 31.69 10.70
C ARG A 597 -24.28 31.40 10.64
N GLU A 598 -23.44 32.42 10.50
CA GLU A 598 -21.99 32.26 10.42
C GLU A 598 -21.40 31.70 11.72
N SER A 599 -21.90 32.14 12.88
CA SER A 599 -21.43 31.68 14.18
C SER A 599 -21.83 30.24 14.55
N PHE A 600 -22.59 29.56 13.69
CA PHE A 600 -22.99 28.16 13.91
C PHE A 600 -21.76 27.23 13.95
N PHE A 601 -20.79 27.46 13.08
CA PHE A 601 -19.58 26.62 12.95
C PHE A 601 -18.44 27.02 13.90
N TYR A 602 -18.60 28.08 14.70
CA TYR A 602 -17.51 28.60 15.52
C TYR A 602 -17.02 27.60 16.57
N THR A 603 -17.93 26.85 17.22
CA THR A 603 -17.53 25.81 18.18
C THR A 603 -16.69 24.73 17.51
N HIS A 604 -17.12 24.24 16.33
CA HIS A 604 -16.38 23.24 15.57
C HIS A 604 -14.99 23.73 15.16
N LEU A 605 -14.89 24.97 14.68
CA LEU A 605 -13.63 25.56 14.24
C LEU A 605 -12.69 25.87 15.41
N ILE A 606 -13.21 26.30 16.56
CA ILE A 606 -12.39 26.46 17.77
C ILE A 606 -11.84 25.10 18.22
N ASN A 607 -12.65 24.04 18.10
CA ASN A 607 -12.27 22.64 18.38
C ASN A 607 -11.80 21.92 17.11
N PHE A 608 -10.93 22.57 16.33
CA PHE A 608 -10.53 22.10 15.00
C PHE A 608 -10.00 20.66 15.00
N SER A 609 -9.11 20.32 15.95
CA SER A 609 -8.47 19.00 16.02
C SER A 609 -9.47 17.86 16.20
N GLU A 610 -10.42 18.01 17.14
CA GLU A 610 -11.48 17.02 17.37
C GLU A 610 -12.43 16.94 16.16
N THR A 611 -12.81 18.09 15.61
CA THR A 611 -13.70 18.16 14.44
C THR A 611 -13.06 17.51 13.22
N LEU A 612 -11.76 17.70 13.01
CA LEU A 612 -11.00 17.08 11.93
C LEU A 612 -11.08 15.55 12.00
N GLN A 613 -10.88 14.97 13.18
CA GLN A 613 -11.04 13.53 13.38
C GLN A 613 -12.47 13.05 13.09
N GLN A 614 -13.48 13.78 13.58
CA GLN A 614 -14.89 13.41 13.36
C GLN A 614 -15.32 13.54 11.89
N CYS A 615 -14.70 14.44 11.11
CA CYS A 615 -14.92 14.58 9.67
C CYS A 615 -14.24 13.46 8.85
N CYS A 616 -13.26 12.76 9.42
CA CYS A 616 -12.45 11.71 8.77
C CYS A 616 -12.68 10.31 9.36
N ASP A 617 -13.72 10.11 10.17
CA ASP A 617 -13.96 8.85 10.87
C ASP A 617 -14.45 7.75 9.90
N LEU A 618 -13.60 6.75 9.69
CA LEU A 618 -13.86 5.56 8.88
C LEU A 618 -13.75 4.26 9.71
N SER A 619 -13.70 4.38 11.05
CA SER A 619 -13.47 3.27 11.99
C SER A 619 -14.52 2.16 11.92
N GLN A 620 -15.73 2.49 11.47
CA GLN A 620 -16.88 1.59 11.47
C GLN A 620 -16.83 0.50 10.39
N LEU A 621 -15.89 0.57 9.44
CA LEU A 621 -15.76 -0.42 8.35
C LEU A 621 -15.37 -1.82 8.83
N TRP A 622 -14.68 -1.94 9.98
CA TRP A 622 -14.22 -3.22 10.52
C TRP A 622 -15.23 -3.88 11.46
N PHE A 623 -15.92 -3.09 12.30
CA PHE A 623 -16.84 -3.62 13.30
C PHE A 623 -18.03 -4.35 12.65
N ARG A 624 -18.46 -5.46 13.25
CA ARG A 624 -19.44 -6.38 12.66
C ARG A 624 -20.26 -7.17 13.69
N GLU A 625 -20.45 -6.55 14.86
CA GLU A 625 -21.10 -7.17 16.03
C GLU A 625 -22.57 -7.48 15.80
N PHE A 626 -23.27 -6.68 14.99
CA PHE A 626 -24.66 -6.95 14.65
C PHE A 626 -24.77 -8.20 13.77
N PHE A 627 -23.94 -8.33 12.73
CA PHE A 627 -23.94 -9.53 11.90
C PHE A 627 -23.46 -10.79 12.65
N LEU A 628 -22.54 -10.65 13.61
CA LEU A 628 -22.13 -11.77 14.48
C LEU A 628 -23.30 -12.27 15.34
N GLU A 629 -24.10 -11.37 15.92
CA GLU A 629 -25.30 -11.73 16.68
C GLU A 629 -26.31 -12.50 15.81
N LEU A 630 -26.51 -12.08 14.56
CA LEU A 630 -27.43 -12.74 13.62
C LEU A 630 -27.00 -14.17 13.25
N THR A 631 -25.72 -14.53 13.44
CA THR A 631 -25.25 -15.90 13.22
C THR A 631 -25.69 -16.87 14.33
N MET A 632 -26.28 -16.37 15.43
CA MET A 632 -26.76 -17.15 16.56
C MET A 632 -25.71 -18.10 17.14
N GLY A 633 -24.47 -17.64 17.25
CA GLY A 633 -23.33 -18.40 17.80
C GLY A 633 -22.66 -19.36 16.82
N ARG A 634 -23.07 -19.38 15.54
CA ARG A 634 -22.38 -20.14 14.49
C ARG A 634 -21.00 -19.57 14.16
N ARG A 635 -20.85 -18.25 14.23
CA ARG A 635 -19.58 -17.54 14.04
C ARG A 635 -19.18 -16.88 15.34
N ILE A 636 -17.93 -17.08 15.73
CA ILE A 636 -17.30 -16.32 16.82
C ILE A 636 -16.67 -15.02 16.30
N GLN A 637 -16.16 -15.07 15.07
CA GLN A 637 -15.68 -13.94 14.29
C GLN A 637 -15.80 -14.32 12.79
N PHE A 638 -15.86 -13.33 11.90
CA PHE A 638 -15.81 -13.54 10.45
C PHE A 638 -14.37 -13.63 9.95
N PRO A 639 -14.10 -14.40 8.89
CA PRO A 639 -12.75 -14.51 8.32
C PRO A 639 -12.34 -13.23 7.57
N ILE A 640 -11.05 -13.09 7.27
CA ILE A 640 -10.46 -11.85 6.74
C ILE A 640 -10.99 -11.47 5.36
N GLU A 641 -11.40 -12.44 4.54
CA GLU A 641 -12.01 -12.20 3.23
C GLU A 641 -13.39 -11.53 3.29
N MET A 642 -13.99 -11.42 4.49
CA MET A 642 -15.22 -10.66 4.76
C MET A 642 -14.93 -9.33 5.48
N SER A 643 -13.67 -9.03 5.80
CA SER A 643 -13.27 -7.81 6.50
C SER A 643 -13.02 -6.68 5.51
N MET A 644 -13.73 -5.55 5.62
CA MET A 644 -13.63 -4.46 4.65
C MET A 644 -12.20 -3.90 4.48
N PRO A 645 -11.43 -3.61 5.55
CA PRO A 645 -10.04 -3.17 5.40
C PRO A 645 -9.19 -4.14 4.57
N TRP A 646 -9.35 -5.45 4.80
CA TRP A 646 -8.60 -6.47 4.05
C TRP A 646 -9.13 -6.68 2.63
N ILE A 647 -10.44 -6.69 2.40
CA ILE A 647 -11.04 -6.78 1.06
C ILE A 647 -10.49 -5.70 0.14
N LEU A 648 -10.39 -4.45 0.65
CA LEU A 648 -9.88 -3.32 -0.12
C LEU A 648 -8.37 -3.43 -0.37
N THR A 649 -7.60 -3.80 0.65
CA THR A 649 -6.14 -3.91 0.60
C THR A 649 -5.69 -5.08 -0.29
N ASP A 650 -6.25 -6.27 -0.07
CA ASP A 650 -5.90 -7.49 -0.79
C ASP A 650 -6.27 -7.40 -2.27
N HIS A 651 -7.35 -6.70 -2.61
CA HIS A 651 -7.75 -6.49 -4.00
C HIS A 651 -6.67 -5.76 -4.81
N ILE A 652 -5.98 -4.77 -4.23
CA ILE A 652 -4.86 -4.08 -4.89
C ILE A 652 -3.66 -5.03 -5.05
N LEU A 653 -3.35 -5.82 -4.03
CA LEU A 653 -2.23 -6.77 -4.05
C LEU A 653 -2.44 -7.89 -5.07
N GLU A 654 -3.68 -8.38 -5.20
CA GLU A 654 -4.03 -9.49 -6.09
C GLU A 654 -4.10 -9.04 -7.56
N THR A 655 -4.72 -7.88 -7.82
CA THR A 655 -4.82 -7.31 -9.17
C THR A 655 -3.51 -6.69 -9.66
N LYS A 656 -2.61 -6.31 -8.73
CA LYS A 656 -1.34 -5.63 -9.01
C LYS A 656 -1.55 -4.30 -9.75
N GLU A 657 -2.68 -3.64 -9.48
CA GLU A 657 -3.10 -2.44 -10.20
C GLU A 657 -2.12 -1.29 -9.97
N ALA A 658 -1.46 -0.86 -11.05
CA ALA A 658 -0.36 0.10 -11.00
C ALA A 658 -0.80 1.49 -10.52
N SER A 659 -2.02 1.91 -10.86
CA SER A 659 -2.58 3.19 -10.45
C SER A 659 -2.93 3.24 -8.95
N MET A 660 -3.17 2.08 -8.33
CA MET A 660 -3.61 1.96 -6.94
C MET A 660 -2.50 1.54 -5.97
N MET A 661 -1.33 1.15 -6.48
CA MET A 661 -0.23 0.65 -5.65
C MET A 661 0.26 1.69 -4.62
N GLU A 662 0.20 2.99 -4.93
CA GLU A 662 0.57 4.06 -4.00
C GLU A 662 -0.50 4.31 -2.91
N TYR A 663 -1.70 3.73 -3.07
CA TYR A 663 -2.84 3.95 -2.19
C TYR A 663 -3.02 2.84 -1.13
N VAL A 664 -2.36 1.69 -1.32
CA VAL A 664 -2.61 0.46 -0.54
C VAL A 664 -2.36 0.60 0.98
N LEU A 665 -1.50 1.53 1.40
CA LEU A 665 -1.25 1.75 2.83
C LEU A 665 -2.40 2.51 3.51
N TYR A 666 -3.16 3.33 2.78
CA TYR A 666 -4.30 4.06 3.34
C TYR A 666 -5.48 3.15 3.67
N SER A 667 -5.69 2.08 2.89
CA SER A 667 -6.69 1.06 3.21
C SER A 667 -6.28 0.21 4.42
N LEU A 668 -4.98 -0.04 4.58
CA LEU A 668 -4.45 -0.72 5.76
C LEU A 668 -4.55 0.15 7.03
N ASP A 669 -4.44 1.46 6.87
CA ASP A 669 -4.58 2.43 7.97
C ASP A 669 -6.00 2.48 8.57
N LEU A 670 -7.02 1.93 7.91
CA LEU A 670 -8.35 1.77 8.51
C LEU A 670 -8.32 0.96 9.81
N TYR A 671 -7.37 0.03 9.97
CA TYR A 671 -7.18 -0.69 11.22
C TYR A 671 -6.76 0.23 12.38
N ASN A 672 -6.03 1.32 12.11
CA ASN A 672 -5.69 2.31 13.14
C ASN A 672 -6.95 3.05 13.62
N ASP A 673 -7.83 3.43 12.69
CA ASP A 673 -9.10 4.09 13.03
C ASP A 673 -9.94 3.17 13.93
N SER A 674 -10.12 1.91 13.53
CA SER A 674 -10.89 0.92 14.30
C SER A 674 -10.24 0.62 15.66
N ALA A 675 -8.92 0.45 15.72
CA ALA A 675 -8.22 0.18 16.97
C ALA A 675 -8.30 1.35 17.96
N HIS A 676 -8.09 2.58 17.47
CA HIS A 676 -8.26 3.78 18.29
C HIS A 676 -9.70 3.91 18.80
N TYR A 677 -10.69 3.63 17.96
CA TYR A 677 -12.10 3.64 18.35
C TYR A 677 -12.40 2.56 19.39
N ALA A 678 -11.87 1.34 19.23
CA ALA A 678 -12.02 0.26 20.18
C ALA A 678 -11.46 0.60 21.57
N LEU A 679 -10.31 1.30 21.62
CA LEU A 679 -9.64 1.69 22.87
C LEU A 679 -10.26 2.92 23.54
N THR A 680 -10.64 3.95 22.77
CA THR A 680 -11.03 5.26 23.32
C THR A 680 -12.53 5.50 23.37
N ARG A 681 -13.29 4.88 22.45
CA ARG A 681 -14.75 4.97 22.40
C ARG A 681 -15.35 3.71 23.01
N PHE A 682 -15.19 2.54 22.38
CA PHE A 682 -15.80 1.32 22.93
C PHE A 682 -15.20 0.91 24.28
N ASN A 683 -13.93 1.20 24.50
CA ASN A 683 -13.18 0.87 25.71
C ASN A 683 -13.30 -0.65 26.02
N LYS A 684 -12.96 -1.48 25.03
CA LYS A 684 -13.01 -2.95 25.12
C LYS A 684 -11.70 -3.57 24.63
N GLN A 685 -11.08 -4.39 25.47
CA GLN A 685 -9.81 -5.06 25.17
C GLN A 685 -9.97 -6.10 24.06
N PHE A 686 -10.96 -6.99 24.15
CA PHE A 686 -11.13 -8.08 23.18
C PHE A 686 -11.30 -7.58 21.73
N LEU A 687 -11.96 -6.43 21.52
CA LEU A 687 -12.07 -5.83 20.18
C LEU A 687 -10.71 -5.42 19.64
N TYR A 688 -9.85 -4.84 20.50
CA TYR A 688 -8.48 -4.52 20.12
C TYR A 688 -7.66 -5.79 19.88
N ASP A 689 -7.80 -6.81 20.73
CA ASP A 689 -7.09 -8.10 20.58
C ASP A 689 -7.45 -8.78 19.24
N GLU A 690 -8.72 -8.73 18.84
CA GLU A 690 -9.20 -9.26 17.56
C GLU A 690 -8.68 -8.43 16.36
N ILE A 691 -8.70 -7.10 16.46
CA ILE A 691 -8.12 -6.20 15.44
C ILE A 691 -6.62 -6.49 15.29
N GLU A 692 -5.89 -6.60 16.41
CA GLU A 692 -4.47 -6.87 16.44
C GLU A 692 -4.13 -8.23 15.83
N ALA A 693 -4.89 -9.27 16.18
CA ALA A 693 -4.73 -10.60 15.60
C ALA A 693 -4.99 -10.61 14.08
N GLU A 694 -6.03 -9.89 13.62
CA GLU A 694 -6.33 -9.75 12.20
C GLU A 694 -5.21 -9.01 11.46
N VAL A 695 -4.73 -7.89 12.01
CA VAL A 695 -3.61 -7.12 11.43
C VAL A 695 -2.35 -7.97 11.34
N ASN A 696 -2.03 -8.78 12.36
CA ASN A 696 -0.86 -9.66 12.31
C ASN A 696 -0.91 -10.61 11.11
N LEU A 697 -2.06 -11.27 10.90
CA LEU A 697 -2.25 -12.21 9.80
C LEU A 697 -2.24 -11.50 8.43
N CYS A 698 -2.99 -10.41 8.32
CA CYS A 698 -3.12 -9.63 7.08
C CYS A 698 -1.79 -8.97 6.69
N PHE A 699 -1.03 -8.46 7.66
CA PHE A 699 0.26 -7.81 7.40
C PHE A 699 1.33 -8.82 6.93
N ASP A 700 1.35 -10.03 7.50
CA ASP A 700 2.24 -11.10 7.00
C ASP A 700 1.95 -11.46 5.54
N GLN A 701 0.67 -11.54 5.17
CA GLN A 701 0.23 -11.74 3.79
C GLN A 701 0.54 -10.53 2.91
N PHE A 702 0.35 -9.31 3.41
CA PHE A 702 0.68 -8.07 2.72
C PHE A 702 2.15 -8.05 2.31
N VAL A 703 3.06 -8.28 3.26
CA VAL A 703 4.50 -8.32 3.00
C VAL A 703 4.85 -9.48 2.05
N TYR A 704 4.17 -10.62 2.14
CA TYR A 704 4.36 -11.75 1.22
C TYR A 704 4.01 -11.39 -0.21
N LYS A 705 2.75 -11.01 -0.46
CA LYS A 705 2.24 -10.71 -1.79
C LYS A 705 3.00 -9.52 -2.39
N LEU A 706 3.33 -8.51 -1.59
CA LEU A 706 4.06 -7.33 -2.04
C LEU A 706 5.51 -7.65 -2.43
N ALA A 707 6.26 -8.37 -1.59
CA ALA A 707 7.64 -8.72 -1.92
C ALA A 707 7.72 -9.68 -3.13
N ASP A 708 6.79 -10.65 -3.21
CA ASP A 708 6.72 -11.60 -4.32
C ASP A 708 6.48 -10.90 -5.67
N GLN A 709 5.48 -10.00 -5.72
CA GLN A 709 5.19 -9.24 -6.94
C GLN A 709 6.28 -8.22 -7.30
N ILE A 710 6.95 -7.60 -6.32
CA ILE A 710 8.09 -6.70 -6.54
C ILE A 710 9.25 -7.45 -7.19
N PHE A 711 9.64 -8.60 -6.64
CA PHE A 711 10.71 -9.41 -7.20
C PHE A 711 10.38 -9.86 -8.62
N ALA A 712 9.17 -10.39 -8.83
CA ALA A 712 8.69 -10.79 -10.15
C ALA A 712 8.71 -9.64 -11.16
N TYR A 713 8.25 -8.44 -10.75
CA TYR A 713 8.24 -7.25 -11.59
C TYR A 713 9.64 -6.86 -12.07
N TYR A 714 10.60 -6.72 -11.15
CA TYR A 714 11.96 -6.34 -11.51
C TYR A 714 12.72 -7.45 -12.26
N LYS A 715 12.39 -8.71 -12.02
CA LYS A 715 12.92 -9.82 -12.84
C LYS A 715 12.43 -9.75 -14.28
N VAL A 716 11.12 -9.60 -14.49
CA VAL A 716 10.53 -9.49 -15.84
C VAL A 716 11.06 -8.24 -16.54
N MET A 717 11.27 -7.14 -15.82
CA MET A 717 11.91 -5.94 -16.34
C MET A 717 13.34 -6.22 -16.80
N ALA A 718 14.16 -6.88 -15.99
CA ALA A 718 15.54 -7.25 -16.34
C ALA A 718 15.58 -8.14 -17.60
N GLY A 719 14.80 -9.23 -17.62
CA GLY A 719 14.69 -10.09 -18.81
C GLY A 719 14.20 -9.33 -20.04
N SER A 720 13.29 -8.37 -19.85
CA SER A 720 12.78 -7.57 -20.96
C SER A 720 13.79 -6.57 -21.53
N LEU A 721 14.63 -5.98 -20.68
CA LEU A 721 15.68 -5.03 -21.05
C LEU A 721 16.82 -5.70 -21.82
N LEU A 722 17.16 -6.94 -21.44
CA LEU A 722 18.24 -7.71 -22.05
C LEU A 722 17.79 -8.51 -23.29
N LEU A 723 16.49 -8.73 -23.50
CA LEU A 723 16.00 -9.45 -24.68
C LEU A 723 16.30 -8.69 -25.98
N ASP A 724 16.90 -9.38 -26.94
CA ASP A 724 17.28 -8.82 -28.23
C ASP A 724 16.11 -8.12 -28.95
N LYS A 725 16.37 -6.88 -29.38
CA LYS A 725 15.36 -6.03 -30.01
C LYS A 725 15.00 -6.51 -31.41
N ARG A 726 15.94 -7.12 -32.14
CA ARG A 726 15.67 -7.66 -33.48
C ARG A 726 14.76 -8.87 -33.38
N LEU A 727 15.02 -9.80 -32.48
CA LEU A 727 14.14 -10.94 -32.19
C LEU A 727 12.71 -10.48 -31.87
N ARG A 728 12.55 -9.48 -31.00
CA ARG A 728 11.22 -8.90 -30.70
C ARG A 728 10.50 -8.40 -31.97
N SER A 729 11.22 -7.75 -32.87
CA SER A 729 10.65 -7.25 -34.13
C SER A 729 10.26 -8.38 -35.08
N GLU A 730 11.07 -9.42 -35.20
CA GLU A 730 10.77 -10.60 -36.03
C GLU A 730 9.55 -11.36 -35.50
N CYS A 731 9.48 -11.60 -34.19
CA CYS A 731 8.33 -12.23 -33.55
C CYS A 731 7.04 -11.43 -33.76
N LYS A 732 7.11 -10.09 -33.71
CA LYS A 732 5.97 -9.22 -34.04
C LYS A 732 5.53 -9.39 -35.50
N ASN A 733 6.48 -9.44 -36.44
CA ASN A 733 6.19 -9.63 -37.87
C ASN A 733 5.56 -11.00 -38.16
N GLN A 734 5.89 -12.02 -37.36
CA GLN A 734 5.34 -13.37 -37.45
C GLN A 734 4.00 -13.55 -36.69
N GLY A 735 3.45 -12.49 -36.09
CA GLY A 735 2.22 -12.57 -35.29
C GLY A 735 2.39 -13.15 -33.88
N ALA A 736 3.63 -13.40 -33.44
CA ALA A 736 3.99 -13.93 -32.13
C ALA A 736 4.58 -12.83 -31.21
N THR A 737 3.89 -11.69 -31.08
CA THR A 737 4.43 -10.52 -30.37
C THR A 737 4.78 -10.82 -28.90
N ILE A 738 6.04 -10.54 -28.52
CA ILE A 738 6.47 -10.60 -27.12
C ILE A 738 6.08 -9.28 -26.43
N HIS A 739 5.01 -9.30 -25.66
CA HIS A 739 4.49 -8.12 -24.96
C HIS A 739 5.52 -7.54 -23.97
N LEU A 740 5.61 -6.21 -23.91
CA LEU A 740 6.36 -5.54 -22.86
C LEU A 740 5.61 -5.66 -21.53
N PRO A 741 6.33 -5.78 -20.39
CA PRO A 741 5.70 -5.78 -19.09
C PRO A 741 5.02 -4.43 -18.83
N PRO A 742 3.82 -4.42 -18.21
CA PRO A 742 3.19 -3.19 -17.75
C PRO A 742 4.07 -2.53 -16.68
N SER A 743 4.15 -1.20 -16.72
CA SER A 743 4.83 -0.42 -15.67
C SER A 743 4.03 -0.46 -14.36
N ASN A 744 4.70 -0.32 -13.22
CA ASN A 744 4.06 -0.32 -11.90
C ASN A 744 4.76 0.67 -10.95
N ARG A 745 4.15 0.96 -9.79
CA ARG A 745 4.52 2.04 -8.87
C ARG A 745 4.86 1.53 -7.47
N TYR A 746 5.85 0.64 -7.37
CA TYR A 746 6.31 0.09 -6.09
C TYR A 746 7.30 1.00 -5.32
N GLU A 747 7.85 2.01 -5.98
CA GLU A 747 8.95 2.82 -5.43
C GLU A 747 8.60 3.50 -4.10
N THR A 748 7.37 3.99 -3.99
CA THR A 748 6.88 4.65 -2.78
C THR A 748 6.77 3.69 -1.60
N LEU A 749 6.31 2.45 -1.85
CA LEU A 749 6.25 1.37 -0.85
C LEU A 749 7.64 0.92 -0.43
N LEU A 750 8.56 0.78 -1.40
CA LEU A 750 9.96 0.44 -1.14
C LEU A 750 10.68 1.51 -0.31
N LYS A 751 10.23 2.77 -0.33
CA LYS A 751 10.81 3.84 0.48
C LYS A 751 10.28 3.90 1.91
N GLN A 752 9.27 3.12 2.28
CA GLN A 752 8.68 3.20 3.62
C GLN A 752 9.60 2.56 4.68
N ARG A 753 9.98 3.36 5.68
CA ARG A 753 10.89 2.96 6.77
C ARG A 753 10.22 2.90 8.14
N HIS A 754 9.02 3.45 8.28
CA HIS A 754 8.37 3.64 9.58
C HIS A 754 6.83 3.65 9.51
N VAL A 755 6.24 2.65 8.88
CA VAL A 755 4.77 2.51 8.77
C VAL A 755 4.15 2.45 10.16
N GLN A 756 3.30 3.44 10.46
CA GLN A 756 2.60 3.55 11.73
C GLN A 756 1.36 2.66 11.72
N LEU A 757 1.40 1.54 12.45
CA LEU A 757 0.29 0.59 12.50
C LEU A 757 0.13 0.02 13.90
N LEU A 758 -1.05 0.20 14.49
CA LEU A 758 -1.40 -0.17 15.86
C LEU A 758 -0.40 0.32 16.91
N GLY A 759 0.17 1.51 16.71
CA GLY A 759 1.20 2.10 17.57
C GLY A 759 2.63 1.58 17.35
N ARG A 760 2.84 0.65 16.42
CA ARG A 760 4.17 0.20 16.00
C ARG A 760 4.69 1.08 14.87
N SER A 761 6.01 1.19 14.79
CA SER A 761 6.71 1.74 13.63
C SER A 761 7.38 0.59 12.88
N ILE A 762 6.89 0.27 11.69
CA ILE A 762 7.30 -0.91 10.91
C ILE A 762 8.20 -0.48 9.74
N ASP A 763 9.41 -1.03 9.67
CA ASP A 763 10.31 -0.85 8.52
C ASP A 763 9.92 -1.82 7.39
N LEU A 764 9.02 -1.36 6.53
CA LEU A 764 8.54 -2.14 5.39
C LEU A 764 9.66 -2.43 4.37
N ASN A 765 10.56 -1.47 4.13
CA ASN A 765 11.73 -1.66 3.28
C ASN A 765 12.58 -2.84 3.77
N ARG A 766 12.84 -2.93 5.07
CA ARG A 766 13.59 -4.03 5.68
C ARG A 766 12.90 -5.38 5.45
N LEU A 767 11.59 -5.47 5.68
CA LEU A 767 10.84 -6.72 5.52
C LEU A 767 10.78 -7.18 4.06
N ILE A 768 10.63 -6.24 3.12
CA ILE A 768 10.71 -6.53 1.68
C ILE A 768 12.12 -6.99 1.32
N THR A 769 13.15 -6.28 1.78
CA THR A 769 14.56 -6.61 1.51
C THR A 769 14.91 -8.04 1.92
N GLN A 770 14.45 -8.48 3.09
CA GLN A 770 14.68 -9.85 3.55
C GLN A 770 14.13 -10.88 2.56
N ARG A 771 12.88 -10.72 2.11
CA ARG A 771 12.22 -11.66 1.19
C ARG A 771 12.80 -11.59 -0.22
N VAL A 772 13.11 -10.39 -0.69
CA VAL A 772 13.74 -10.17 -2.00
C VAL A 772 15.15 -10.79 -2.03
N SER A 773 15.93 -10.64 -0.95
CA SER A 773 17.25 -11.26 -0.84
C SER A 773 17.16 -12.77 -0.98
N VAL A 774 16.25 -13.42 -0.24
CA VAL A 774 16.00 -14.87 -0.37
C VAL A 774 15.58 -15.25 -1.79
N ALA A 775 14.75 -14.43 -2.45
CA ALA A 775 14.34 -14.68 -3.83
C ALA A 775 15.50 -14.59 -4.84
N VAL A 776 16.44 -13.67 -4.65
CA VAL A 776 17.67 -13.56 -5.46
C VAL A 776 18.56 -14.80 -5.25
N TYR A 777 18.80 -15.21 -3.99
CA TYR A 777 19.54 -16.44 -3.69
C TYR A 777 18.89 -17.66 -4.36
N LYS A 778 17.58 -17.81 -4.21
CA LYS A 778 16.81 -18.90 -4.85
C LYS A 778 16.92 -18.88 -6.37
N SER A 779 16.95 -17.69 -6.99
CA SER A 779 17.15 -17.55 -8.43
C SER A 779 18.54 -17.99 -8.90
N LEU A 780 19.58 -17.65 -8.14
CA LEU A 780 20.96 -18.07 -8.45
C LEU A 780 21.13 -19.58 -8.25
N GLU A 781 20.58 -20.11 -7.16
CA GLU A 781 20.57 -21.55 -6.86
C GLU A 781 19.88 -22.34 -7.98
N LEU A 782 18.72 -21.88 -8.44
CA LEU A 782 18.00 -22.52 -9.53
C LEU A 782 18.76 -22.44 -10.86
N ALA A 783 19.42 -21.32 -11.16
CA ALA A 783 20.24 -21.19 -12.37
C ALA A 783 21.39 -22.22 -12.38
N ILE A 784 22.13 -22.33 -11.27
CA ILE A 784 23.25 -23.27 -11.14
C ILE A 784 22.74 -24.72 -11.14
N GLY A 785 21.70 -25.03 -10.37
CA GLY A 785 21.13 -26.38 -10.32
C GLY A 785 20.53 -26.82 -11.66
N ARG A 786 20.08 -25.87 -12.50
CA ARG A 786 19.61 -26.16 -13.87
C ARG A 786 20.79 -26.61 -14.74
N PHE A 787 21.92 -25.90 -14.65
CA PHE A 787 23.16 -26.27 -15.34
C PHE A 787 23.64 -27.66 -14.90
N GLU A 788 23.59 -27.98 -13.60
CA GLU A 788 23.97 -29.31 -13.07
C GLU A 788 23.10 -30.46 -13.61
N SER A 789 21.88 -30.17 -14.09
CA SER A 789 20.98 -31.17 -14.69
C SER A 789 21.12 -31.32 -16.21
N GLU A 790 21.93 -30.48 -16.85
CA GLU A 790 22.06 -30.38 -18.31
C GLU A 790 23.52 -30.64 -18.74
N ASP A 791 23.74 -30.75 -20.05
CA ASP A 791 25.09 -30.94 -20.61
C ASP A 791 25.91 -29.64 -20.68
N LEU A 792 27.19 -29.75 -21.05
CA LEU A 792 28.10 -28.60 -21.13
C LEU A 792 27.62 -27.46 -22.06
N THR A 793 26.78 -27.76 -23.06
CA THR A 793 26.31 -26.74 -24.01
C THR A 793 25.36 -25.74 -23.37
N SER A 794 24.69 -26.14 -22.29
CA SER A 794 23.76 -25.31 -21.52
C SER A 794 24.46 -24.20 -20.70
N ILE A 795 25.80 -24.18 -20.64
CA ILE A 795 26.55 -23.13 -19.94
C ILE A 795 26.27 -21.72 -20.51
N VAL A 796 25.91 -21.63 -21.79
CA VAL A 796 25.52 -20.36 -22.44
C VAL A 796 24.16 -19.87 -21.94
N GLU A 797 23.22 -20.79 -21.68
CA GLU A 797 21.94 -20.46 -21.04
C GLU A 797 22.16 -20.02 -19.59
N LEU A 798 23.06 -20.69 -18.86
CA LEU A 798 23.45 -20.32 -17.50
C LEU A 798 23.98 -18.89 -17.45
N ASP A 799 24.93 -18.54 -18.32
CA ASP A 799 25.56 -17.22 -18.34
C ASP A 799 24.53 -16.11 -18.59
N GLY A 800 23.68 -16.26 -19.62
CA GLY A 800 22.59 -15.32 -19.88
C GLY A 800 21.60 -15.20 -18.72
N LEU A 801 21.32 -16.30 -18.01
CA LEU A 801 20.45 -16.28 -16.83
C LEU A 801 21.12 -15.62 -15.62
N LEU A 802 22.44 -15.79 -15.44
CA LEU A 802 23.21 -15.08 -14.43
C LEU A 802 23.24 -13.58 -14.72
N GLU A 803 23.34 -13.16 -15.98
CA GLU A 803 23.30 -11.73 -16.31
C GLU A 803 21.91 -11.11 -16.11
N ILE A 804 20.83 -11.85 -16.39
CA ILE A 804 19.48 -11.43 -16.00
C ILE A 804 19.37 -11.27 -14.47
N ASN A 805 19.94 -12.20 -13.70
CA ASN A 805 19.97 -12.09 -12.24
C ASN A 805 20.80 -10.88 -11.78
N ARG A 806 21.93 -10.60 -12.42
CA ARG A 806 22.76 -9.40 -12.15
C ARG A 806 21.99 -8.11 -12.43
N MET A 807 21.31 -8.04 -13.56
CA MET A 807 20.46 -6.89 -13.91
C MET A 807 19.29 -6.74 -12.91
N THR A 808 18.68 -7.84 -12.50
CA THR A 808 17.62 -7.85 -11.47
C THR A 808 18.13 -7.29 -10.14
N HIS A 809 19.29 -7.77 -9.68
CA HIS A 809 19.98 -7.26 -8.49
C HIS A 809 20.25 -5.76 -8.62
N ARG A 810 20.76 -5.30 -9.77
CA ARG A 810 21.05 -3.89 -10.03
C ARG A 810 19.80 -3.00 -9.99
N LEU A 811 18.68 -3.47 -10.52
CA LEU A 811 17.41 -2.74 -10.47
C LEU A 811 16.86 -2.63 -9.05
N LEU A 812 16.89 -3.73 -8.29
CA LEU A 812 16.43 -3.78 -6.89
C LEU A 812 17.33 -2.95 -5.95
N SER A 813 18.65 -2.97 -6.17
CA SER A 813 19.63 -2.26 -5.36
C SER A 813 19.51 -0.73 -5.42
N ARG A 814 18.67 -0.19 -6.31
CA ARG A 814 18.34 1.25 -6.33
C ARG A 814 17.47 1.67 -5.15
N TYR A 815 16.70 0.73 -4.58
CA TYR A 815 15.75 1.00 -3.51
C TYR A 815 16.01 0.15 -2.25
N LEU A 816 16.66 -1.01 -2.41
CA LEU A 816 16.91 -1.97 -1.34
C LEU A 816 18.42 -2.12 -1.09
N THR A 817 18.81 -2.42 0.14
CA THR A 817 20.19 -2.75 0.47
C THR A 817 20.36 -4.27 0.46
N LEU A 818 20.89 -4.81 -0.64
CA LEU A 818 21.18 -6.24 -0.80
C LEU A 818 22.68 -6.50 -0.61
N ASP A 819 23.03 -7.75 -0.31
CA ASP A 819 24.42 -8.21 -0.41
C ASP A 819 24.95 -7.99 -1.83
N SER A 820 26.28 -7.89 -1.99
CA SER A 820 26.85 -7.71 -3.32
C SER A 820 26.53 -8.93 -4.20
N PHE A 821 26.26 -8.71 -5.48
CA PHE A 821 25.92 -9.79 -6.39
C PHE A 821 26.98 -10.90 -6.40
N ASP A 822 28.27 -10.53 -6.35
CA ASP A 822 29.37 -11.50 -6.32
C ASP A 822 29.37 -12.36 -5.05
N ALA A 823 29.03 -11.78 -3.89
CA ALA A 823 28.89 -12.56 -2.65
C ALA A 823 27.74 -13.55 -2.76
N MET A 824 26.56 -13.10 -3.21
CA MET A 824 25.38 -13.96 -3.38
C MET A 824 25.64 -15.09 -4.39
N PHE A 825 26.31 -14.76 -5.50
CA PHE A 825 26.69 -15.72 -6.53
C PHE A 825 27.70 -16.75 -6.02
N ARG A 826 28.76 -16.32 -5.34
CA ARG A 826 29.75 -17.23 -4.76
C ARG A 826 29.12 -18.15 -3.73
N GLU A 827 28.22 -17.63 -2.90
CA GLU A 827 27.52 -18.45 -1.91
C GLU A 827 26.66 -19.52 -2.60
N ALA A 828 25.80 -19.17 -3.56
CA ALA A 828 25.01 -20.14 -4.32
C ALA A 828 25.89 -21.14 -5.10
N ASN A 829 27.04 -20.68 -5.62
CA ASN A 829 28.02 -21.51 -6.31
C ASN A 829 28.90 -22.33 -5.35
N HIS A 830 28.69 -22.26 -4.03
CA HIS A 830 29.50 -22.89 -2.98
C HIS A 830 31.01 -22.54 -3.09
N ASN A 831 31.34 -21.33 -3.53
CA ASN A 831 32.70 -20.85 -3.81
C ASN A 831 33.17 -19.75 -2.83
N VAL A 832 32.68 -19.80 -1.59
CA VAL A 832 33.12 -18.91 -0.48
C VAL A 832 34.13 -19.62 0.40
N SER A 833 33.78 -20.83 0.87
CA SER A 833 34.61 -21.68 1.72
C SER A 833 35.33 -22.80 0.96
N ALA A 834 35.06 -22.94 -0.34
CA ALA A 834 35.70 -23.92 -1.21
C ALA A 834 36.48 -23.22 -2.34
N PRO A 835 37.57 -23.84 -2.85
CA PRO A 835 38.40 -23.26 -3.90
C PRO A 835 37.79 -23.35 -5.31
N TYR A 836 36.86 -24.29 -5.52
CA TYR A 836 36.16 -24.50 -6.79
C TYR A 836 34.66 -24.56 -6.54
N GLY A 837 33.92 -23.72 -7.24
CA GLY A 837 32.46 -23.70 -7.18
C GLY A 837 31.81 -24.84 -7.96
N ARG A 838 30.52 -25.01 -7.74
CA ARG A 838 29.65 -25.98 -8.41
C ARG A 838 29.74 -25.94 -9.93
N ILE A 839 29.74 -24.75 -10.53
CA ILE A 839 29.86 -24.59 -11.99
C ILE A 839 31.17 -25.22 -12.50
N THR A 840 32.29 -24.95 -11.83
CA THR A 840 33.60 -25.51 -12.24
C THR A 840 33.64 -27.02 -12.09
N LEU A 841 33.07 -27.55 -11.01
CA LEU A 841 32.98 -29.00 -10.78
C LEU A 841 32.10 -29.68 -11.84
N HIS A 842 30.96 -29.08 -12.20
CA HIS A 842 30.06 -29.61 -13.21
C HIS A 842 30.67 -29.53 -14.62
N VAL A 843 31.37 -28.45 -14.97
CA VAL A 843 32.12 -28.38 -16.24
C VAL A 843 33.11 -29.54 -16.34
N PHE A 844 33.86 -29.83 -15.28
CA PHE A 844 34.78 -30.96 -15.29
C PHE A 844 34.05 -32.32 -15.36
N TRP A 845 32.93 -32.46 -14.65
CA TRP A 845 32.07 -33.64 -14.71
C TRP A 845 31.59 -33.92 -16.14
N GLU A 846 31.02 -32.91 -16.80
CA GLU A 846 30.53 -33.01 -18.17
C GLU A 846 31.67 -33.20 -19.18
N LEU A 847 32.84 -32.60 -18.95
CA LEU A 847 34.02 -32.88 -19.76
C LEU A 847 34.40 -34.37 -19.73
N ASN A 848 34.40 -34.97 -18.53
CA ASN A 848 34.82 -36.34 -18.32
C ASN A 848 33.78 -37.37 -18.82
N TYR A 849 32.48 -37.12 -18.57
CA TYR A 849 31.43 -38.11 -18.81
C TYR A 849 30.66 -37.93 -20.12
N ASP A 850 30.67 -36.73 -20.73
CA ASP A 850 29.93 -36.48 -21.98
C ASP A 850 30.85 -35.93 -23.09
N PHE A 851 31.56 -34.83 -22.86
CA PHE A 851 32.31 -34.14 -23.91
C PHE A 851 33.40 -35.02 -24.53
N LEU A 852 34.32 -35.56 -23.72
CA LEU A 852 35.42 -36.39 -24.20
C LEU A 852 34.96 -37.69 -24.89
N PRO A 853 34.00 -38.47 -24.35
CA PRO A 853 33.57 -39.71 -25.01
C PRO A 853 32.62 -39.51 -26.19
N ASN A 854 31.79 -38.45 -26.20
CA ASN A 854 30.67 -38.34 -27.13
C ASN A 854 30.81 -37.26 -28.21
N TYR A 855 31.88 -36.45 -28.24
CA TYR A 855 32.02 -35.35 -29.21
C TYR A 855 33.14 -35.57 -30.25
N CYS A 856 32.82 -35.18 -31.48
CA CYS A 856 33.68 -35.20 -32.66
C CYS A 856 34.14 -33.77 -32.97
N TYR A 857 35.45 -33.50 -32.92
CA TYR A 857 36.00 -32.23 -33.36
C TYR A 857 35.99 -32.12 -34.88
N ASN A 858 35.64 -30.94 -35.40
CA ASN A 858 35.77 -30.60 -36.81
C ASN A 858 36.64 -29.35 -36.94
N GLY A 859 37.90 -29.53 -37.32
CA GLY A 859 38.91 -28.47 -37.44
C GLY A 859 38.58 -27.44 -38.52
N SER A 860 37.80 -27.81 -39.54
CA SER A 860 37.38 -26.87 -40.59
C SER A 860 36.35 -25.85 -40.08
N THR A 861 35.45 -26.26 -39.17
CA THR A 861 34.42 -25.38 -38.59
C THR A 861 34.80 -24.85 -37.21
N ASN A 862 35.86 -25.39 -36.61
CA ASN A 862 36.28 -25.17 -35.23
C ASN A 862 35.15 -25.42 -34.22
N ARG A 863 34.36 -26.47 -34.45
CA ARG A 863 33.23 -26.88 -33.59
C ARG A 863 33.31 -28.36 -33.26
N PHE A 864 32.71 -28.71 -32.12
CA PHE A 864 32.47 -30.09 -31.73
C PHE A 864 31.01 -30.44 -31.96
N VAL A 865 30.73 -31.66 -32.41
CA VAL A 865 29.37 -32.20 -32.61
C VAL A 865 29.27 -33.59 -31.99
N ARG A 866 28.07 -34.05 -31.60
CA ARG A 866 27.91 -35.38 -31.01
C ARG A 866 28.25 -36.50 -32.01
N THR A 867 28.73 -37.62 -31.48
CA THR A 867 29.01 -38.86 -32.21
C THR A 867 27.73 -39.56 -32.69
N VAL A 868 27.89 -40.66 -33.40
CA VAL A 868 26.79 -41.50 -33.90
C VAL A 868 26.14 -42.32 -32.77
N LEU A 869 24.85 -42.63 -32.94
CA LEU A 869 24.03 -43.27 -31.90
C LEU A 869 24.68 -44.51 -31.20
N PRO A 870 25.33 -45.47 -31.90
CA PRO A 870 25.92 -46.63 -31.24
C PRO A 870 27.09 -46.31 -30.29
N PHE A 871 27.71 -45.14 -30.47
CA PHE A 871 28.83 -44.66 -29.66
C PHE A 871 28.42 -43.57 -28.67
N SER A 872 27.15 -43.13 -28.69
CA SER A 872 26.61 -42.19 -27.69
C SER A 872 26.46 -42.90 -26.35
N GLN A 873 27.33 -42.53 -25.40
CA GLN A 873 27.25 -43.01 -24.04
C GLN A 873 26.28 -42.14 -23.26
N GLU A 874 25.03 -42.58 -23.19
CA GLU A 874 23.99 -41.90 -22.43
C GLU A 874 24.22 -42.07 -20.92
N PHE A 875 24.26 -40.95 -20.21
CA PHE A 875 24.26 -40.90 -18.76
C PHE A 875 22.95 -40.24 -18.29
N GLN A 876 22.24 -40.89 -17.36
CA GLN A 876 20.99 -40.36 -16.83
C GLN A 876 21.28 -39.16 -15.91
N ARG A 877 20.82 -37.98 -16.31
CA ARG A 877 20.85 -36.77 -15.50
C ARG A 877 19.54 -36.60 -14.73
N ASP A 878 19.64 -36.20 -13.47
CA ASP A 878 18.47 -35.92 -12.65
C ASP A 878 17.84 -34.58 -13.06
N LYS A 879 16.62 -34.64 -13.58
CA LYS A 879 15.91 -33.42 -14.03
C LYS A 879 15.53 -32.54 -12.85
N GLN A 880 15.86 -31.26 -12.94
CA GLN A 880 15.46 -30.27 -11.95
C GLN A 880 13.93 -30.03 -11.98
N PRO A 881 13.24 -29.92 -10.82
CA PRO A 881 11.82 -29.62 -10.78
C PRO A 881 11.50 -28.21 -11.30
N ASN A 882 10.36 -28.06 -11.97
CA ASN A 882 9.93 -26.78 -12.54
C ASN A 882 9.68 -25.73 -11.44
N ALA A 883 10.40 -24.61 -11.50
CA ALA A 883 10.19 -23.44 -10.64
C ALA A 883 9.24 -22.41 -11.29
N GLN A 884 8.72 -21.49 -10.47
CA GLN A 884 7.94 -20.36 -11.00
C GLN A 884 8.80 -19.46 -11.91
N PRO A 885 8.24 -18.88 -12.99
CA PRO A 885 9.00 -18.12 -13.99
C PRO A 885 9.84 -16.96 -13.44
N GLN A 886 9.39 -16.32 -12.36
CA GLN A 886 10.11 -15.22 -11.70
C GLN A 886 11.47 -15.62 -11.13
N TYR A 887 11.69 -16.92 -10.87
CA TYR A 887 13.00 -17.38 -10.41
C TYR A 887 13.98 -17.64 -11.57
N LEU A 888 13.49 -17.69 -12.81
CA LEU A 888 14.27 -17.85 -14.03
C LEU A 888 14.35 -16.51 -14.77
N HIS A 889 13.87 -16.46 -16.02
CA HIS A 889 13.90 -15.31 -16.93
C HIS A 889 12.82 -14.25 -16.64
N GLY A 890 11.98 -14.45 -15.62
CA GLY A 890 10.88 -13.55 -15.24
C GLY A 890 9.52 -13.98 -15.79
N SER A 891 9.46 -14.27 -17.08
CA SER A 891 8.27 -14.80 -17.77
C SER A 891 8.65 -15.97 -18.68
N LYS A 892 7.68 -16.60 -19.37
CA LYS A 892 7.93 -17.80 -20.19
C LYS A 892 8.82 -17.60 -21.43
N VAL A 893 9.42 -16.42 -21.67
CA VAL A 893 10.09 -16.08 -22.94
C VAL A 893 11.44 -15.40 -22.73
N GLY A 894 12.52 -16.05 -23.19
CA GLY A 894 13.73 -15.39 -23.72
C GLY A 894 15.06 -15.65 -22.99
N SER A 895 16.10 -16.03 -23.74
CA SER A 895 17.53 -16.09 -23.34
C SER A 895 18.45 -15.75 -24.51
N LEU A 896 19.47 -14.88 -24.31
CA LEU A 896 20.89 -14.95 -24.76
C LEU A 896 21.60 -13.57 -24.75
N GLU A 897 22.94 -13.58 -24.63
CA GLU A 897 23.88 -12.44 -24.53
C GLU A 897 25.22 -12.72 -25.26
N GLU A 898 26.11 -11.71 -25.45
CA GLU A 898 27.60 -11.81 -25.57
C GLU A 898 28.39 -10.53 -25.14
N VAL A 899 29.69 -10.72 -24.84
CA VAL A 899 30.68 -9.93 -24.05
C VAL A 899 31.92 -9.44 -24.86
N CYS A 900 32.73 -8.47 -24.35
CA CYS A 900 34.20 -8.34 -24.60
C CYS A 900 34.93 -7.42 -23.59
N ASP A 901 35.97 -7.87 -22.84
CA ASP A 901 36.60 -7.09 -21.75
C ASP A 901 37.91 -6.33 -22.08
N LEU A 902 38.78 -6.82 -22.99
CA LEU A 902 40.11 -6.23 -23.19
C LEU A 902 40.09 -4.90 -23.95
N LEU A 903 39.06 -4.64 -24.76
CA LEU A 903 38.86 -3.36 -25.44
C LEU A 903 38.41 -2.26 -24.47
N HIS A 904 37.80 -2.61 -23.33
CA HIS A 904 37.30 -1.64 -22.36
C HIS A 904 38.37 -1.13 -21.38
N ALA A 905 39.46 -1.88 -21.16
CA ALA A 905 40.54 -1.50 -20.25
C ALA A 905 41.55 -0.50 -20.85
N ALA A 906 41.74 -0.52 -22.18
CA ALA A 906 42.79 0.26 -22.86
C ALA A 906 42.79 1.78 -22.58
N PRO A 907 41.63 2.49 -22.50
CA PRO A 907 41.60 3.93 -22.21
C PRO A 907 42.12 4.31 -20.81
N PHE A 908 42.03 3.40 -19.83
CA PHE A 908 42.38 3.68 -18.43
C PHE A 908 43.84 3.36 -18.10
N GLN A 909 44.50 2.58 -18.96
CA GLN A 909 45.92 2.18 -18.85
C GLN A 909 46.83 2.97 -19.81
N ASN A 910 46.32 4.06 -20.40
CA ASN A 910 47.03 4.89 -21.36
C ASN A 910 47.48 4.13 -22.63
N ILE A 911 46.72 3.11 -23.06
CA ILE A 911 46.98 2.34 -24.27
C ILE A 911 46.13 2.93 -25.40
N LEU A 912 46.77 3.65 -26.32
CA LEU A 912 46.11 4.33 -27.43
C LEU A 912 46.36 3.59 -28.76
N PRO A 913 45.32 3.41 -29.60
CA PRO A 913 45.51 2.83 -30.93
C PRO A 913 46.30 3.79 -31.83
N ARG A 914 46.98 3.23 -32.83
CA ARG A 914 47.76 4.03 -33.80
C ARG A 914 46.85 4.99 -34.57
N VAL A 915 47.15 6.27 -34.49
CA VAL A 915 46.35 7.34 -35.10
C VAL A 915 46.74 7.56 -36.57
N HIS A 916 45.77 7.82 -37.43
CA HIS A 916 46.02 8.22 -38.82
C HIS A 916 46.77 9.57 -38.90
N VAL A 917 47.86 9.61 -39.67
CA VAL A 917 48.75 10.79 -39.82
C VAL A 917 48.58 11.36 -41.22
N LYS A 918 48.20 12.64 -41.31
CA LYS A 918 48.10 13.34 -42.60
C LYS A 918 49.48 13.82 -43.08
N GLU A 919 49.63 14.07 -44.37
CA GLU A 919 50.87 14.57 -44.96
C GLU A 919 51.30 15.89 -44.28
N GLY A 920 52.52 15.93 -43.72
CA GLY A 920 53.04 17.04 -42.92
C GLY A 920 52.95 16.87 -41.39
N GLU A 921 52.23 15.87 -40.89
CA GLU A 921 52.18 15.54 -39.45
C GLU A 921 53.21 14.44 -39.09
N ARG A 922 53.78 14.49 -37.88
CA ARG A 922 54.62 13.41 -37.33
C ARG A 922 53.78 12.56 -36.36
N LEU A 923 53.85 11.23 -36.51
CA LEU A 923 53.11 10.28 -35.66
C LEU A 923 53.37 10.54 -34.17
N ASP A 924 54.64 10.74 -33.77
CA ASP A 924 55.03 10.97 -32.37
C ASP A 924 54.41 12.25 -31.78
N ALA A 925 54.34 13.32 -32.58
CA ALA A 925 53.74 14.57 -32.14
C ALA A 925 52.22 14.44 -31.96
N LYS A 926 51.56 13.63 -32.80
CA LYS A 926 50.12 13.39 -32.74
C LYS A 926 49.74 12.41 -31.63
N MET A 927 50.53 11.35 -31.44
CA MET A 927 50.38 10.41 -30.33
C MET A 927 50.54 11.11 -28.98
N LYS A 928 51.55 11.99 -28.80
CA LYS A 928 51.72 12.79 -27.56
C LYS A 928 50.56 13.75 -27.29
N ARG A 929 49.99 14.37 -28.33
CA ARG A 929 48.78 15.21 -28.20
C ARG A 929 47.57 14.38 -27.80
N LEU A 930 47.43 13.16 -28.34
CA LEU A 930 46.34 12.26 -27.99
C LEU A 930 46.50 11.70 -26.57
N GLU A 931 47.71 11.36 -26.17
CA GLU A 931 48.07 10.99 -24.80
C GLU A 931 47.74 12.11 -23.81
N SER A 932 48.08 13.36 -24.15
CA SER A 932 47.70 14.53 -23.32
C SER A 932 46.19 14.70 -23.21
N LYS A 933 45.42 14.36 -24.25
CA LYS A 933 43.95 14.41 -24.24
C LYS A 933 43.34 13.36 -23.32
N TYR A 934 43.94 12.16 -23.26
CA TYR A 934 43.44 11.04 -22.44
C TYR A 934 44.14 10.90 -21.08
N ALA A 935 45.15 11.73 -20.78
CA ALA A 935 45.82 11.77 -19.48
C ALA A 935 44.88 11.85 -18.25
N PRO A 936 43.72 12.55 -18.30
CA PRO A 936 42.76 12.53 -17.19
C PRO A 936 42.10 11.18 -16.93
N LEU A 937 42.10 10.25 -17.90
CA LEU A 937 41.54 8.90 -17.77
C LEU A 937 42.56 7.88 -17.23
N HIS A 938 43.84 8.26 -17.16
CA HIS A 938 44.91 7.37 -16.70
C HIS A 938 44.78 7.15 -15.18
N LEU A 939 44.31 5.98 -14.80
CA LEU A 939 43.78 5.71 -13.45
C LEU A 939 44.86 5.78 -12.36
N VAL A 940 46.00 5.11 -12.55
CA VAL A 940 47.06 5.01 -11.52
C VAL A 940 47.67 6.39 -11.22
N PRO A 941 48.10 7.22 -12.20
CA PRO A 941 48.62 8.56 -11.90
C PRO A 941 47.60 9.51 -11.28
N LEU A 942 46.30 9.33 -11.59
CA LEU A 942 45.23 10.11 -10.98
C LEU A 942 45.09 9.78 -9.49
N ILE A 943 45.11 8.49 -9.13
CA ILE A 943 45.05 8.02 -7.74
C ILE A 943 46.35 8.33 -6.99
N GLU A 944 47.51 8.28 -7.63
CA GLU A 944 48.78 8.72 -7.03
C GLU A 944 48.79 10.21 -6.67
N ARG A 945 48.06 11.03 -7.43
CA ARG A 945 47.98 12.47 -7.20
C ARG A 945 46.96 12.86 -6.13
N LEU A 946 45.84 12.13 -6.02
CA LEU A 946 44.68 12.54 -5.22
C LEU A 946 44.30 11.54 -4.11
N GLY A 947 44.82 10.31 -4.17
CA GLY A 947 44.45 9.21 -3.30
C GLY A 947 45.35 9.03 -2.08
N THR A 948 44.88 8.22 -1.15
CA THR A 948 45.61 7.78 0.05
C THR A 948 46.65 6.71 -0.28
N PRO A 949 47.66 6.47 0.58
CA PRO A 949 48.64 5.40 0.39
C PRO A 949 48.01 4.01 0.19
N GLN A 950 46.90 3.72 0.89
CA GLN A 950 46.16 2.47 0.73
C GLN A 950 45.51 2.36 -0.67
N GLN A 951 44.89 3.44 -1.15
CA GLN A 951 44.29 3.47 -2.50
C GLN A 951 45.34 3.34 -3.60
N ILE A 952 46.53 3.93 -3.42
CA ILE A 952 47.64 3.82 -4.37
C ILE A 952 48.13 2.37 -4.46
N ALA A 953 48.31 1.69 -3.32
CA ALA A 953 48.72 0.29 -3.31
C ALA A 953 47.70 -0.61 -4.03
N ILE A 954 46.42 -0.46 -3.71
CA ILE A 954 45.32 -1.22 -4.34
C ILE A 954 45.23 -0.93 -5.85
N ALA A 955 45.36 0.34 -6.26
CA ALA A 955 45.30 0.72 -7.67
C ALA A 955 46.47 0.15 -8.49
N ARG A 956 47.69 0.13 -7.93
CA ARG A 956 48.87 -0.46 -8.57
C ARG A 956 48.74 -1.99 -8.70
N GLU A 957 48.24 -2.67 -7.67
CA GLU A 957 47.96 -4.11 -7.72
C GLU A 957 46.86 -4.43 -8.73
N GLY A 958 45.77 -3.66 -8.74
CA GLY A 958 44.66 -3.82 -9.70
C GLY A 958 45.10 -3.59 -11.15
N ASP A 959 45.92 -2.57 -11.41
CA ASP A 959 46.50 -2.31 -12.74
C ASP A 959 47.42 -3.45 -13.19
N LEU A 960 48.24 -3.98 -12.27
CA LEU A 960 49.12 -5.12 -12.53
C LEU A 960 48.34 -6.37 -12.94
N LEU A 961 47.29 -6.72 -12.19
CA LEU A 961 46.42 -7.85 -12.51
C LEU A 961 45.65 -7.66 -13.82
N THR A 962 45.35 -6.42 -14.20
CA THR A 962 44.63 -6.09 -15.43
C THR A 962 45.54 -6.16 -16.67
N LYS A 963 46.81 -5.73 -16.56
CA LYS A 963 47.77 -5.76 -17.68
C LYS A 963 48.48 -7.10 -17.88
N GLU A 964 48.72 -7.86 -16.80
CA GLU A 964 49.39 -9.16 -16.87
C GLU A 964 48.37 -10.27 -17.12
N ARG A 965 48.05 -10.48 -18.41
CA ARG A 965 47.22 -11.60 -18.87
C ARG A 965 48.09 -12.65 -19.56
N LEU A 966 47.64 -13.90 -19.60
CA LEU A 966 48.37 -14.99 -20.27
C LEU A 966 48.73 -14.66 -21.73
N CYS A 967 47.87 -13.92 -22.43
CA CYS A 967 48.10 -13.49 -23.82
C CYS A 967 49.29 -12.52 -24.00
N CYS A 968 49.88 -11.98 -22.94
CA CYS A 968 50.99 -11.04 -22.99
C CYS A 968 52.38 -11.69 -23.15
N GLY A 969 52.46 -13.02 -23.27
CA GLY A 969 53.73 -13.70 -23.58
C GLY A 969 53.88 -15.14 -23.07
N LEU A 970 52.83 -15.75 -22.50
CA LEU A 970 52.88 -17.11 -21.94
C LEU A 970 51.99 -18.07 -22.76
N SER A 971 52.48 -19.29 -23.03
CA SER A 971 51.70 -20.33 -23.71
C SER A 971 51.61 -21.60 -22.85
N MET A 972 50.40 -22.15 -22.69
CA MET A 972 50.17 -23.35 -21.86
C MET A 972 50.24 -24.66 -22.66
N PHE A 973 49.96 -24.61 -23.96
CA PHE A 973 49.81 -25.81 -24.78
C PHE A 973 51.13 -26.60 -24.91
N GLU A 974 52.26 -25.90 -25.01
CA GLU A 974 53.59 -26.51 -25.02
C GLU A 974 53.90 -27.30 -23.74
N VAL A 975 53.55 -26.73 -22.58
CA VAL A 975 53.74 -27.37 -21.27
C VAL A 975 52.90 -28.65 -21.18
N ILE A 976 51.67 -28.62 -21.70
CA ILE A 976 50.78 -29.80 -21.75
C ILE A 976 51.42 -30.90 -22.58
N LEU A 977 51.86 -30.61 -23.81
CA LEU A 977 52.51 -31.58 -24.70
C LEU A 977 53.77 -32.18 -24.08
N THR A 978 54.60 -31.34 -23.46
CA THR A 978 55.83 -31.77 -22.78
C THR A 978 55.55 -32.71 -21.62
N ARG A 979 54.49 -32.46 -20.84
CA ARG A 979 54.05 -33.37 -19.77
C ARG A 979 53.49 -34.68 -20.31
N ILE A 980 52.68 -34.64 -21.36
CA ILE A 980 52.14 -35.87 -21.98
C ILE A 980 53.27 -36.78 -22.49
N ARG A 981 54.36 -36.21 -23.01
CA ARG A 981 55.55 -36.98 -23.43
C ARG A 981 56.09 -37.89 -22.32
N THR A 982 56.03 -37.45 -21.06
CA THR A 982 56.49 -38.23 -19.90
C THR A 982 55.59 -39.43 -19.58
N PHE A 983 54.38 -39.49 -20.13
CA PHE A 983 53.49 -40.64 -19.98
C PHE A 983 53.84 -41.77 -20.97
N LEU A 984 54.74 -41.54 -21.93
CA LEU A 984 55.11 -42.47 -23.01
C LEU A 984 56.50 -43.10 -22.80
N ASP A 985 56.85 -43.43 -21.56
CA ASP A 985 58.17 -43.98 -21.21
C ASP A 985 58.30 -45.50 -21.42
N ASP A 986 57.17 -46.21 -21.58
CA ASP A 986 57.20 -47.65 -21.85
C ASP A 986 57.98 -47.97 -23.14
N PRO A 987 58.91 -48.96 -23.11
CA PRO A 987 59.71 -49.31 -24.29
C PRO A 987 58.87 -49.72 -25.49
N ILE A 988 57.62 -50.17 -25.31
CA ILE A 988 56.73 -50.57 -26.42
C ILE A 988 56.49 -49.45 -27.43
N TRP A 989 56.53 -48.18 -26.99
CA TRP A 989 56.28 -47.03 -27.85
C TRP A 989 57.40 -46.81 -28.90
N ARG A 990 58.65 -47.12 -28.52
CA ARG A 990 59.86 -46.89 -29.34
C ARG A 990 60.44 -48.17 -29.95
N GLY A 991 60.09 -49.34 -29.40
CA GLY A 991 60.62 -50.62 -29.84
C GLY A 991 62.10 -50.83 -29.48
N PRO A 992 62.67 -51.98 -29.86
CA PRO A 992 64.09 -52.28 -29.67
C PRO A 992 64.99 -51.42 -30.59
N LEU A 993 66.31 -51.51 -30.44
CA LEU A 993 67.25 -50.85 -31.35
C LEU A 993 67.19 -51.46 -32.77
N PRO A 994 67.38 -50.65 -33.82
CA PRO A 994 67.29 -51.11 -35.21
C PRO A 994 68.48 -51.99 -35.61
N SER A 995 68.17 -53.03 -36.39
CA SER A 995 69.12 -54.03 -36.90
C SER A 995 70.26 -53.43 -37.74
N ASN A 996 69.94 -52.41 -38.54
CA ASN A 996 70.90 -51.66 -39.36
C ASN A 996 71.66 -50.55 -38.61
N GLY A 997 71.39 -50.38 -37.30
CA GLY A 997 72.01 -49.34 -36.47
C GLY A 997 71.54 -47.91 -36.75
N VAL A 998 70.60 -47.68 -37.68
CA VAL A 998 70.12 -46.37 -38.12
C VAL A 998 68.65 -46.15 -37.74
N MET A 999 67.74 -46.92 -38.34
CA MET A 999 66.28 -46.85 -38.10
C MET A 999 65.61 -48.14 -38.57
N HIS A 1000 64.48 -48.49 -37.97
CA HIS A 1000 63.64 -49.60 -38.46
C HIS A 1000 63.06 -49.24 -39.82
N VAL A 1001 63.05 -50.21 -40.74
CA VAL A 1001 62.56 -50.00 -42.10
C VAL A 1001 61.42 -50.96 -42.40
N ASP A 1002 61.59 -52.27 -42.24
CA ASP A 1002 60.53 -53.25 -42.50
C ASP A 1002 59.85 -53.72 -41.21
N GLU A 1003 60.53 -53.52 -40.06
CA GLU A 1003 60.07 -53.95 -38.76
C GLU A 1003 58.89 -53.11 -38.24
N CYS A 1004 57.80 -53.77 -37.82
CA CYS A 1004 56.60 -53.13 -37.27
C CYS A 1004 56.65 -53.04 -35.73
N VAL A 1005 57.72 -52.46 -35.19
CA VAL A 1005 58.00 -52.43 -33.73
C VAL A 1005 57.88 -51.04 -33.09
N GLU A 1006 57.57 -50.00 -33.88
CA GLU A 1006 57.36 -48.62 -33.39
C GLU A 1006 55.87 -48.24 -33.46
N PHE A 1007 55.40 -47.33 -32.59
CA PHE A 1007 53.99 -46.92 -32.57
C PHE A 1007 53.47 -46.38 -33.92
N HIS A 1008 54.26 -45.60 -34.65
CA HIS A 1008 53.83 -45.08 -35.96
C HIS A 1008 53.49 -46.18 -36.97
N ARG A 1009 54.09 -47.38 -36.85
CA ARG A 1009 53.74 -48.55 -37.68
C ARG A 1009 52.37 -49.11 -37.33
N LEU A 1010 52.03 -49.16 -36.05
CA LEU A 1010 50.68 -49.50 -35.61
C LEU A 1010 49.67 -48.46 -36.09
N TRP A 1011 50.00 -47.17 -36.00
CA TRP A 1011 49.16 -46.10 -36.52
C TRP A 1011 48.96 -46.19 -38.03
N SER A 1012 49.99 -46.54 -38.82
CA SER A 1012 49.85 -46.82 -40.26
C SER A 1012 48.88 -47.96 -40.56
N ALA A 1013 48.83 -49.00 -39.71
CA ALA A 1013 47.85 -50.08 -39.84
C ALA A 1013 46.44 -49.60 -39.50
N MET A 1014 46.26 -48.81 -38.43
CA MET A 1014 44.98 -48.18 -38.10
C MET A 1014 44.52 -47.23 -39.22
N GLN A 1015 45.44 -46.46 -39.80
CA GLN A 1015 45.21 -45.59 -40.95
C GLN A 1015 44.73 -46.34 -42.17
N PHE A 1016 45.33 -47.49 -42.44
CA PHE A 1016 44.86 -48.38 -43.47
C PHE A 1016 43.40 -48.78 -43.26
N VAL A 1017 43.02 -49.17 -42.04
CA VAL A 1017 41.64 -49.55 -41.72
C VAL A 1017 40.67 -48.39 -41.93
N TYR A 1018 40.93 -47.22 -41.36
CA TYR A 1018 39.97 -46.11 -41.39
C TYR A 1018 39.89 -45.39 -42.75
N CYS A 1019 40.88 -45.62 -43.62
CA CYS A 1019 40.83 -45.17 -45.02
C CYS A 1019 39.94 -46.05 -45.91
N ILE A 1020 39.64 -47.29 -45.51
CA ILE A 1020 38.77 -48.20 -46.29
C ILE A 1020 37.40 -47.53 -46.47
N PRO A 1021 36.90 -47.38 -47.72
CA PRO A 1021 35.56 -46.89 -47.97
C PRO A 1021 34.51 -47.87 -47.43
N VAL A 1022 33.55 -47.35 -46.67
CA VAL A 1022 32.37 -48.08 -46.17
C VAL A 1022 31.18 -47.91 -47.12
N GLY A 1023 30.11 -48.67 -46.89
CA GLY A 1023 28.87 -48.57 -47.67
C GLY A 1023 28.21 -47.18 -47.57
N THR A 1024 27.41 -46.82 -48.57
CA THR A 1024 26.78 -45.48 -48.66
C THR A 1024 25.88 -45.12 -47.46
N HIS A 1025 25.40 -46.11 -46.71
CA HIS A 1025 24.53 -45.95 -45.53
C HIS A 1025 25.22 -46.32 -44.21
N GLU A 1026 26.53 -46.58 -44.24
CA GLU A 1026 27.34 -46.82 -43.05
C GLU A 1026 28.03 -45.52 -42.62
N PHE A 1027 28.20 -45.34 -41.31
CA PHE A 1027 28.92 -44.17 -40.80
C PHE A 1027 30.44 -44.34 -40.98
N THR A 1028 31.13 -43.25 -41.25
CA THR A 1028 32.59 -43.23 -41.42
C THR A 1028 33.32 -42.95 -40.09
N VAL A 1029 34.64 -43.16 -40.06
CA VAL A 1029 35.46 -42.87 -38.86
C VAL A 1029 35.36 -41.40 -38.45
N GLU A 1030 35.35 -40.49 -39.43
CA GLU A 1030 35.29 -39.04 -39.20
C GLU A 1030 33.91 -38.58 -38.72
N GLN A 1031 32.85 -39.34 -39.00
CA GLN A 1031 31.52 -39.13 -38.42
C GLN A 1031 31.43 -39.64 -36.98
N CYS A 1032 32.19 -40.70 -36.65
CA CYS A 1032 32.15 -41.35 -35.34
C CYS A 1032 33.09 -40.70 -34.30
N PHE A 1033 34.29 -40.28 -34.70
CA PHE A 1033 35.32 -39.77 -33.77
C PHE A 1033 35.84 -38.37 -34.12
N GLY A 1034 35.45 -37.82 -35.28
CA GLY A 1034 35.96 -36.55 -35.79
C GLY A 1034 37.48 -36.51 -35.91
N ASP A 1035 38.03 -35.31 -35.85
CA ASP A 1035 39.46 -35.07 -35.97
C ASP A 1035 40.23 -35.44 -34.69
N GLY A 1036 39.55 -35.58 -33.56
CA GLY A 1036 40.15 -35.85 -32.24
C GLY A 1036 40.97 -37.15 -32.21
N LEU A 1037 40.51 -38.18 -32.92
CA LEU A 1037 41.26 -39.44 -33.10
C LEU A 1037 42.63 -39.18 -33.76
N HIS A 1038 42.65 -38.35 -34.80
CA HIS A 1038 43.86 -38.01 -35.54
C HIS A 1038 44.79 -37.11 -34.74
N TRP A 1039 44.23 -36.17 -33.95
CA TRP A 1039 44.99 -35.37 -32.99
C TRP A 1039 45.72 -36.24 -31.97
N ALA A 1040 45.05 -37.24 -31.40
CA ALA A 1040 45.67 -38.17 -30.45
C ALA A 1040 46.80 -39.01 -31.11
N GLY A 1041 46.51 -39.65 -32.25
CA GLY A 1041 47.49 -40.48 -32.95
C GLY A 1041 48.71 -39.69 -33.42
N CYS A 1042 48.50 -38.53 -34.05
CA CYS A 1042 49.59 -37.66 -34.49
C CYS A 1042 50.38 -37.06 -33.33
N MET A 1043 49.73 -36.71 -32.21
CA MET A 1043 50.42 -36.24 -31.00
C MET A 1043 51.38 -37.30 -30.47
N VAL A 1044 50.95 -38.55 -30.33
CA VAL A 1044 51.85 -39.64 -29.87
C VAL A 1044 53.03 -39.81 -30.84
N ILE A 1045 52.78 -39.78 -32.16
CA ILE A 1045 53.83 -39.87 -33.18
C ILE A 1045 54.86 -38.72 -33.05
N VAL A 1046 54.40 -37.48 -32.86
CA VAL A 1046 55.25 -36.29 -32.72
C VAL A 1046 56.05 -36.32 -31.42
N LEU A 1047 55.41 -36.65 -30.29
CA LEU A 1047 56.07 -36.70 -28.97
C LEU A 1047 57.13 -37.79 -28.89
N LEU A 1048 56.99 -38.87 -29.66
CA LEU A 1048 57.99 -39.94 -29.81
C LEU A 1048 59.07 -39.63 -30.86
N GLY A 1049 58.97 -38.51 -31.59
CA GLY A 1049 59.90 -38.16 -32.67
C GLY A 1049 59.85 -39.11 -33.88
N GLN A 1050 58.68 -39.70 -34.14
CA GLN A 1050 58.47 -40.72 -35.19
C GLN A 1050 57.86 -40.15 -36.48
N GLN A 1051 57.40 -38.89 -36.50
CA GLN A 1051 56.64 -38.27 -37.60
C GLN A 1051 57.37 -38.32 -38.96
N ARG A 1052 58.70 -38.16 -38.97
CA ARG A 1052 59.52 -38.25 -40.19
C ARG A 1052 59.58 -39.68 -40.74
N ARG A 1053 59.67 -40.69 -39.87
CA ARG A 1053 59.67 -42.11 -40.26
C ARG A 1053 58.29 -42.52 -40.74
N PHE A 1054 57.24 -42.09 -40.05
CA PHE A 1054 55.85 -42.28 -40.44
C PHE A 1054 55.58 -41.79 -41.86
N ALA A 1055 55.92 -40.53 -42.18
CA ALA A 1055 55.67 -39.95 -43.50
C ALA A 1055 56.36 -40.73 -44.65
N VAL A 1056 57.51 -41.34 -44.38
CA VAL A 1056 58.25 -42.15 -45.37
C VAL A 1056 57.65 -43.55 -45.52
N LEU A 1057 57.32 -44.17 -44.39
CA LEU A 1057 57.06 -45.61 -44.27
C LEU A 1057 55.57 -45.98 -44.20
N ASP A 1058 54.66 -45.02 -44.11
CA ASP A 1058 53.23 -45.29 -44.01
C ASP A 1058 52.67 -46.07 -45.22
N PHE A 1059 51.87 -47.10 -44.91
CA PHE A 1059 51.31 -48.02 -45.91
C PHE A 1059 50.37 -47.31 -46.89
N CYS A 1060 49.51 -46.43 -46.39
CA CYS A 1060 48.56 -45.67 -47.20
C CYS A 1060 49.27 -44.63 -48.06
N TYR A 1061 50.28 -43.93 -47.54
CA TYR A 1061 51.04 -42.94 -48.30
C TYR A 1061 51.85 -43.61 -49.40
N HIS A 1062 52.36 -44.82 -49.17
CA HIS A 1062 52.96 -45.63 -50.22
C HIS A 1062 51.93 -46.03 -51.29
N LEU A 1063 50.77 -46.56 -50.90
CA LEU A 1063 49.71 -46.94 -51.83
C LEU A 1063 49.24 -45.76 -52.69
N LEU A 1064 49.04 -44.58 -52.10
CA LEU A 1064 48.69 -43.36 -52.81
C LEU A 1064 49.77 -42.93 -53.82
N ARG A 1065 51.06 -43.05 -53.45
CA ARG A 1065 52.17 -42.73 -54.36
C ARG A 1065 52.21 -43.66 -55.57
N VAL A 1066 52.02 -44.97 -55.35
CA VAL A 1066 52.02 -45.97 -56.43
C VAL A 1066 50.81 -45.80 -57.34
N GLN A 1067 49.60 -45.64 -56.77
CA GLN A 1067 48.37 -45.45 -57.55
C GLN A 1067 48.40 -44.15 -58.37
N LYS A 1068 48.97 -43.07 -57.82
CA LYS A 1068 49.16 -41.81 -58.57
C LYS A 1068 50.11 -41.97 -59.75
N HIS A 1069 51.08 -42.88 -59.65
CA HIS A 1069 52.05 -43.14 -60.70
C HIS A 1069 51.48 -44.02 -61.82
N ASP A 1070 50.76 -45.09 -61.47
CA ASP A 1070 50.24 -46.05 -62.47
C ASP A 1070 48.79 -45.78 -62.93
N GLY A 1071 48.03 -44.98 -62.19
CA GLY A 1071 46.67 -44.56 -62.53
C GLY A 1071 45.61 -45.66 -62.42
N LYS A 1072 45.90 -46.82 -61.83
CA LYS A 1072 44.96 -47.96 -61.81
C LYS A 1072 43.74 -47.70 -60.91
N ASP A 1073 42.59 -48.23 -61.32
CA ASP A 1073 41.34 -48.21 -60.56
C ASP A 1073 40.65 -49.58 -60.64
N GLU A 1074 40.89 -50.41 -59.62
CA GLU A 1074 40.37 -51.76 -59.51
C GLU A 1074 39.65 -51.93 -58.16
N VAL A 1075 38.79 -52.94 -58.04
CA VAL A 1075 38.17 -53.31 -56.76
C VAL A 1075 38.94 -54.47 -56.15
N ILE A 1076 39.75 -54.19 -55.12
CA ILE A 1076 40.59 -55.19 -54.45
C ILE A 1076 39.97 -55.54 -53.10
N LYS A 1077 39.55 -56.80 -52.89
CA LYS A 1077 38.87 -57.24 -51.65
C LYS A 1077 37.69 -56.32 -51.25
N ASN A 1078 36.80 -56.04 -52.21
CA ASN A 1078 35.67 -55.11 -52.07
C ASN A 1078 36.04 -53.64 -51.79
N VAL A 1079 37.31 -53.27 -51.90
CA VAL A 1079 37.79 -51.90 -51.74
C VAL A 1079 37.99 -51.26 -53.12
N PRO A 1080 37.17 -50.29 -53.54
CA PRO A 1080 37.41 -49.52 -54.76
C PRO A 1080 38.66 -48.66 -54.59
N LEU A 1081 39.72 -48.99 -55.36
CA LEU A 1081 41.05 -48.42 -55.20
C LEU A 1081 41.05 -46.90 -55.36
N LYS A 1082 40.28 -46.34 -56.32
CA LYS A 1082 40.16 -44.88 -56.48
C LYS A 1082 39.58 -44.17 -55.26
N LYS A 1083 38.51 -44.70 -54.66
CA LYS A 1083 37.91 -44.11 -53.45
C LYS A 1083 38.82 -44.26 -52.23
N MET A 1084 39.55 -45.38 -52.13
CA MET A 1084 40.54 -45.61 -51.07
C MET A 1084 41.62 -44.53 -51.09
N VAL A 1085 42.27 -44.31 -52.24
CA VAL A 1085 43.36 -43.32 -52.36
C VAL A 1085 42.89 -41.87 -52.21
N GLU A 1086 41.64 -41.58 -52.60
CA GLU A 1086 41.02 -40.29 -52.33
C GLU A 1086 40.83 -40.04 -50.83
N ARG A 1087 40.35 -41.04 -50.08
CA ARG A 1087 40.26 -40.97 -48.60
C ARG A 1087 41.64 -40.83 -47.96
N ILE A 1088 42.63 -41.62 -48.41
CA ILE A 1088 44.02 -41.51 -47.95
C ILE A 1088 44.55 -40.08 -48.13
N ARG A 1089 44.31 -39.46 -49.29
CA ARG A 1089 44.79 -38.08 -49.54
C ARG A 1089 44.17 -37.07 -48.57
N LYS A 1090 42.90 -37.24 -48.18
CA LYS A 1090 42.24 -36.37 -47.20
C LYS A 1090 42.88 -36.50 -45.82
N PHE A 1091 43.06 -37.73 -45.32
CA PHE A 1091 43.72 -37.95 -44.02
C PHE A 1091 45.20 -37.58 -44.03
N GLN A 1092 45.87 -37.69 -45.18
CA GLN A 1092 47.23 -37.19 -45.33
C GLN A 1092 47.29 -35.68 -45.08
N ILE A 1093 46.40 -34.90 -45.69
CA ILE A 1093 46.34 -33.45 -45.48
C ILE A 1093 46.05 -33.13 -44.00
N LEU A 1094 45.09 -33.81 -43.38
CA LEU A 1094 44.74 -33.61 -41.98
C LEU A 1094 45.91 -33.93 -41.04
N ASN A 1095 46.58 -35.07 -41.23
CA ASN A 1095 47.73 -35.45 -40.41
C ASN A 1095 48.88 -34.46 -40.58
N ASP A 1096 49.19 -34.05 -41.82
CA ASP A 1096 50.26 -33.09 -42.11
C ASP A 1096 50.00 -31.75 -41.40
N GLU A 1097 48.74 -31.27 -41.41
CA GLU A 1097 48.31 -30.07 -40.69
C GLU A 1097 48.51 -30.22 -39.18
N ILE A 1098 47.97 -31.28 -38.58
CA ILE A 1098 48.07 -31.54 -37.13
C ILE A 1098 49.53 -31.67 -36.70
N ILE A 1099 50.32 -32.49 -37.39
CA ILE A 1099 51.75 -32.71 -37.10
C ILE A 1099 52.50 -31.38 -37.17
N THR A 1100 52.23 -30.56 -38.18
CA THR A 1100 52.86 -29.24 -38.34
C THR A 1100 52.50 -28.31 -37.18
N ILE A 1101 51.23 -28.29 -36.73
CA ILE A 1101 50.80 -27.48 -35.59
C ILE A 1101 51.50 -27.94 -34.30
N LEU A 1102 51.54 -29.25 -34.04
CA LEU A 1102 52.19 -29.82 -32.86
C LEU A 1102 53.70 -29.54 -32.85
N ASP A 1103 54.39 -29.75 -33.97
CA ASP A 1103 55.82 -29.44 -34.11
C ASP A 1103 56.09 -27.94 -33.92
N LYS A 1104 55.17 -27.06 -34.33
CA LYS A 1104 55.30 -25.61 -34.14
C LYS A 1104 55.27 -25.22 -32.66
N TYR A 1105 54.34 -25.77 -31.89
CA TYR A 1105 54.21 -25.48 -30.45
C TYR A 1105 55.26 -26.21 -29.60
N LEU A 1106 55.83 -27.32 -30.07
CA LEU A 1106 56.91 -28.01 -29.35
C LEU A 1106 58.26 -27.31 -29.48
N LYS A 1107 58.42 -26.40 -30.47
CA LYS A 1107 59.64 -25.63 -30.74
C LYS A 1107 59.66 -24.22 -30.13
N SER A 1108 58.56 -23.75 -29.55
CA SER A 1108 58.43 -22.36 -29.08
C SER A 1108 59.18 -22.04 -27.77
N GLY A 1109 59.65 -23.04 -27.03
CA GLY A 1109 60.42 -22.87 -25.79
C GLY A 1109 61.94 -22.99 -25.91
N ASP A 1110 62.50 -23.27 -27.09
CA ASP A 1110 63.95 -23.26 -27.31
C ASP A 1110 64.46 -21.81 -27.47
N GLY A 1111 64.45 -21.05 -26.39
CA GLY A 1111 65.08 -19.74 -26.31
C GLY A 1111 66.60 -19.89 -26.20
N GLU A 1112 67.32 -19.54 -27.27
CA GLU A 1112 68.76 -19.15 -27.42
C GLU A 1112 69.86 -19.77 -26.51
N SER A 1113 69.59 -20.83 -25.75
CA SER A 1113 70.49 -21.33 -24.70
C SER A 1113 70.53 -22.86 -24.57
N THR A 1114 70.02 -23.60 -25.55
CA THR A 1114 70.27 -25.04 -25.69
C THR A 1114 71.57 -25.28 -26.46
N PRO A 1115 72.55 -26.04 -25.92
CA PRO A 1115 73.75 -26.40 -26.67
C PRO A 1115 73.35 -27.27 -27.86
N VAL A 1116 73.96 -27.03 -29.03
CA VAL A 1116 73.80 -27.76 -30.30
C VAL A 1116 73.35 -29.21 -30.06
N GLU A 1117 72.09 -29.55 -30.40
CA GLU A 1117 71.56 -30.90 -30.23
C GLU A 1117 72.53 -31.92 -30.85
N HIS A 1118 72.95 -32.91 -30.05
CA HIS A 1118 73.90 -33.93 -30.47
C HIS A 1118 73.26 -34.88 -31.48
N VAL A 1119 73.58 -34.70 -32.78
CA VAL A 1119 73.16 -35.63 -33.84
C VAL A 1119 74.06 -36.87 -33.84
N ARG A 1120 73.47 -38.06 -33.90
CA ARG A 1120 74.22 -39.33 -33.97
C ARG A 1120 75.07 -39.40 -35.24
N CYS A 1121 76.39 -39.44 -35.09
CA CYS A 1121 77.34 -39.61 -36.20
C CYS A 1121 77.58 -41.08 -36.53
N PHE A 1122 77.79 -41.37 -37.81
CA PHE A 1122 78.25 -42.68 -38.27
C PHE A 1122 79.74 -42.62 -38.57
N GLN A 1123 80.47 -43.67 -38.20
CA GLN A 1123 81.90 -43.75 -38.51
C GLN A 1123 82.08 -43.96 -40.03
N PRO A 1124 82.99 -43.22 -40.69
CA PRO A 1124 83.38 -43.55 -42.05
C PRO A 1124 84.01 -44.95 -42.10
N PRO A 1125 84.08 -45.60 -43.28
CA PRO A 1125 84.76 -46.89 -43.41
C PRO A 1125 86.20 -46.79 -42.89
N ILE A 1126 86.50 -47.46 -41.78
CA ILE A 1126 87.86 -47.49 -41.22
C ILE A 1126 88.69 -48.49 -42.03
N HIS A 1127 89.82 -48.03 -42.55
CA HIS A 1127 90.81 -48.89 -43.19
C HIS A 1127 91.40 -49.87 -42.16
N GLN A 1128 91.50 -51.16 -42.49
CA GLN A 1128 91.91 -52.22 -41.55
C GLN A 1128 93.25 -51.95 -40.84
N SER A 1129 94.12 -51.12 -41.43
CA SER A 1129 95.41 -50.74 -40.84
C SER A 1129 95.33 -49.83 -39.59
N LEU A 1130 94.16 -49.25 -39.28
CA LEU A 1130 93.96 -48.34 -38.15
C LEU A 1130 93.00 -48.93 -37.08
N ALA A 1131 92.40 -50.10 -37.32
CA ALA A 1131 91.39 -50.71 -36.43
C ALA A 1131 91.97 -51.59 -35.31
N SER A 1132 93.29 -51.79 -35.28
CA SER A 1132 94.00 -52.68 -34.34
C SER A 1132 95.03 -51.95 -33.46
N SER A 1133 94.94 -50.62 -33.37
CA SER A 1133 95.73 -49.76 -32.47
C SER A 1133 94.86 -49.07 -31.44
#